data_AF-A0A810Q683-F1
#
_entry.id   AF-A0A810Q683-F1
#
_cell.length_a   1.000
_cell.length_b   1.000
_cell.length_c   1.000
_cell.angle_alpha   90.00
_cell.angle_beta   90.00
_cell.angle_gamma   90.00
#
_symmetry.space_group_name_H-M   'P 1'
#
loop_
_entity.id
_entity.type
_entity.pdbx_description
1 polymer ?
#
loop_
_entity_poly.entity_id
_entity_poly.type
_entity_poly.pdbx_seq_one_letter_code
_entity_poly.pdbx_strand_id
1 'polypeptide(L)'
;MEQKIKNRDLLLSHGDSASRKIVLDIAEATLQKLDARTRIHSIAHMEGDLLCIGQRRWDLSKKRHVYLVGAGKACNHMAMAVEEILGERLTDGIAIVKLSEPTDVFRKTRIFVGGHPLPNEEGYRACQEILKLVDGACADDLFIAVISGGSSALMSCPIPGISLQDEIDTTDILLKSGANIYEINAIRRHISEMNGGMLAKRIAARGAELIGFGISDAVGTPPTGDIGQPYTAYKSTPIGPDQTTLEDARRVIRDYGLEERLPKSVVNYLTHAGPEGETPKAFPQNTYFLLNSLPDSCLYARESAHKLGLPAVILSSFLEGEAADVGTVLASIAREIQHTGNPVKAPCVLLSSGEATTKIPDSSVITGRGGPGQELTASFALAAEKAPGCALLSIDSEGTDGTAPAAGGITDSQSLHTARGQGIDLHAALRGHACYEALDAIGDAVFTGNTGTNLCDLNILYVPALADTVPPSRRIKSVHARQIIDCKCRPMVEVDVVTEGGVIGTGAAPTGSSVGMYESCVLRDGDPAEYGGLSVHRAVENVNQIIAPRLVGMDVADQTAIDRCMIELDGTPDKHVLGGNAIYSVSVAAYRAAAASTGLPLYDYIAGPGGVRTVPIPSFNVLNGGNNNGIRQAFNEFLVMPYRASDIEQAVEIAVKVFQELGNVIREYTGAAPMVGGSYGWCAPSEDPEVCLDLIARAIANCGYTDQCAFALDCASSEMYEAGKGYYLNGRHLTSGELIAYAKGLTEKYHFVFIEDLLDENDWEGYEKAHREITRTLIIADDLTVSNKARIVKAHESHSIDGFILKPNQVGTITEAMEAHRYAQDHGLFSITSGRSGGVVGDVVMDLAVGLQIPFIKNGCPRSGERIDKLNFLMRVKDTHSGCHMASIDQFVRF
;
A
#
# COMPACT_ATOMS: atom_id res chain seq x y z
N MET A 1 27.72 -1.75 1.55
CA MET A 1 27.50 -2.78 2.59
C MET A 1 27.74 -4.13 1.96
N GLU A 2 28.42 -5.01 2.67
CA GLU A 2 28.61 -6.40 2.24
C GLU A 2 27.26 -7.12 2.24
N GLN A 3 27.03 -7.96 1.25
CA GLN A 3 25.77 -8.68 1.08
C GLN A 3 25.68 -9.82 2.10
N LYS A 4 24.59 -9.88 2.87
CA LYS A 4 24.38 -10.87 3.93
C LYS A 4 24.04 -12.24 3.35
N ILE A 5 23.26 -12.32 2.27
CA ILE A 5 22.96 -13.58 1.59
C ILE A 5 24.02 -13.84 0.51
N LYS A 6 24.97 -14.73 0.79
CA LYS A 6 26.20 -14.95 0.01
C LYS A 6 25.94 -15.64 -1.34
N ASN A 7 24.92 -16.49 -1.43
CA ASN A 7 24.59 -17.26 -2.64
C ASN A 7 23.36 -16.72 -3.39
N ARG A 8 23.02 -15.44 -3.24
CA ARG A 8 21.82 -14.82 -3.85
C ARG A 8 21.67 -15.09 -5.35
N ASP A 9 22.75 -14.99 -6.13
CA ASP A 9 22.69 -15.16 -7.58
C ASP A 9 22.26 -16.58 -7.96
N LEU A 10 22.72 -17.59 -7.21
CA LEU A 10 22.27 -18.98 -7.37
C LEU A 10 20.79 -19.12 -7.01
N LEU A 11 20.37 -18.55 -5.88
CA LEU A 11 18.97 -18.62 -5.43
C LEU A 11 18.00 -17.98 -6.43
N LEU A 12 18.46 -17.01 -7.23
CA LEU A 12 17.68 -16.33 -8.28
C LEU A 12 17.77 -16.99 -9.66
N SER A 13 18.66 -17.97 -9.85
CA SER A 13 18.89 -18.58 -11.16
C SER A 13 17.83 -19.63 -11.56
N HIS A 14 16.91 -19.95 -10.67
CA HIS A 14 15.91 -21.01 -10.84
C HIS A 14 14.64 -20.73 -10.01
N GLY A 15 13.62 -21.57 -10.19
CA GLY A 15 12.33 -21.43 -9.53
C GLY A 15 11.55 -20.17 -9.93
N ASP A 16 10.67 -19.71 -9.04
CA ASP A 16 9.88 -18.48 -9.18
C ASP A 16 10.75 -17.25 -8.87
N SER A 17 11.73 -16.97 -9.73
CA SER A 17 12.80 -15.99 -9.49
C SER A 17 12.32 -14.58 -9.11
N ALA A 18 11.20 -14.10 -9.68
CA ALA A 18 10.61 -12.82 -9.32
C ALA A 18 10.12 -12.79 -7.86
N SER A 19 9.46 -13.86 -7.42
CA SER A 19 8.98 -14.02 -6.06
C SER A 19 10.14 -14.22 -5.08
N ARG A 20 11.12 -15.05 -5.44
CA ARG A 20 12.36 -15.23 -4.66
C ARG A 20 13.08 -13.91 -4.47
N LYS A 21 13.17 -13.08 -5.51
CA LYS A 21 13.81 -11.75 -5.44
C LYS A 21 13.19 -10.87 -4.37
N ILE A 22 11.86 -10.79 -4.31
CA ILE A 22 11.13 -10.00 -3.31
C ILE A 22 11.47 -10.48 -1.90
N VAL A 23 11.36 -11.79 -1.67
CA VAL A 23 11.66 -12.41 -0.37
C VAL A 23 13.11 -12.16 0.05
N LEU A 24 14.06 -12.35 -0.88
CA LEU A 24 15.49 -12.13 -0.64
C LEU A 24 15.85 -10.65 -0.45
N ASP A 25 15.16 -9.71 -1.11
CA ASP A 25 15.36 -8.27 -0.89
C ASP A 25 14.91 -7.87 0.53
N ILE A 26 13.77 -8.39 0.98
CA ILE A 26 13.25 -8.14 2.33
C ILE A 26 14.18 -8.75 3.39
N ALA A 27 14.60 -10.00 3.20
CA ALA A 27 15.53 -10.68 4.11
C ALA A 27 16.86 -9.93 4.24
N GLU A 28 17.47 -9.56 3.11
CA GLU A 28 18.74 -8.81 3.07
C GLU A 28 18.65 -7.48 3.82
N ALA A 29 17.63 -6.67 3.53
CA ALA A 29 17.42 -5.39 4.21
C ALA A 29 17.16 -5.55 5.72
N THR A 30 16.46 -6.63 6.10
CA THR A 30 16.16 -6.95 7.49
C THR A 30 17.44 -7.32 8.25
N LEU A 31 18.25 -8.24 7.70
CA LEU A 31 19.52 -8.65 8.30
C LEU A 31 20.52 -7.48 8.42
N GLN A 32 20.59 -6.62 7.41
CA GLN A 32 21.43 -5.41 7.47
C GLN A 32 21.03 -4.47 8.61
N LYS A 33 19.71 -4.31 8.85
CA LYS A 33 19.19 -3.47 9.93
C LYS A 33 19.36 -4.08 11.31
N LEU A 34 19.31 -5.41 11.39
CA LEU A 34 19.52 -6.16 12.63
C LEU A 34 21.01 -6.34 12.98
N ASP A 35 21.94 -6.09 12.06
CA ASP A 35 23.38 -6.26 12.32
C ASP A 35 23.81 -5.45 13.55
N ALA A 36 24.21 -6.15 14.61
CA ALA A 36 24.57 -5.56 15.88
C ALA A 36 25.74 -4.58 15.77
N ARG A 37 26.64 -4.76 14.79
CA ARG A 37 27.73 -3.80 14.56
C ARG A 37 27.18 -2.42 14.19
N THR A 38 26.28 -2.39 13.22
CA THR A 38 25.57 -1.18 12.80
C THR A 38 24.73 -0.60 13.94
N ARG A 39 24.04 -1.47 14.71
CA ARG A 39 23.18 -1.02 15.82
C ARG A 39 23.97 -0.36 16.94
N ILE A 40 25.11 -0.94 17.36
CA ILE A 40 25.97 -0.34 18.39
C ILE A 40 26.51 1.01 17.90
N HIS A 41 27.05 1.08 16.68
CA HIS A 41 27.53 2.35 16.09
C HIS A 41 26.44 3.43 15.99
N SER A 42 25.17 3.03 15.86
CA SER A 42 24.07 4.00 15.80
C SER A 42 23.77 4.71 17.12
N ILE A 43 24.23 4.15 18.25
CA ILE A 43 23.98 4.70 19.59
C ILE A 43 25.26 5.00 20.37
N ALA A 44 26.43 4.53 19.93
CA ALA A 44 27.67 4.64 20.67
C ALA A 44 28.77 5.31 19.86
N HIS A 45 29.44 6.30 20.47
CA HIS A 45 30.57 7.02 19.88
C HIS A 45 31.46 7.64 20.97
N MET A 46 32.67 8.07 20.57
CA MET A 46 33.60 8.80 21.43
C MET A 46 33.55 10.31 21.18
N GLU A 47 33.48 11.10 22.26
CA GLU A 47 33.68 12.55 22.28
C GLU A 47 34.95 12.87 23.09
N GLY A 48 36.11 12.81 22.44
CA GLY A 48 37.39 12.87 23.14
C GLY A 48 37.56 11.64 24.04
N ASP A 49 37.57 11.85 25.37
CA ASP A 49 37.64 10.78 26.37
C ASP A 49 36.28 10.35 26.92
N LEU A 50 35.19 10.96 26.45
CA LEU A 50 33.84 10.59 26.83
C LEU A 50 33.30 9.51 25.90
N LEU A 51 33.01 8.33 26.43
CA LEU A 51 32.20 7.33 25.76
C LEU A 51 30.73 7.70 25.92
N CYS A 52 30.07 8.03 24.81
CA CYS A 52 28.64 8.29 24.75
C CYS A 52 27.94 7.01 24.29
N ILE A 53 26.94 6.53 25.03
CA ILE A 53 26.04 5.44 24.59
C ILE A 53 24.61 5.87 24.86
N GLY A 54 23.88 6.20 23.79
CA GLY A 54 22.53 6.74 23.83
C GLY A 54 22.45 7.94 24.77
N GLN A 55 21.68 7.81 25.85
CA GLN A 55 21.46 8.89 26.82
C GLN A 55 22.50 8.95 27.96
N ARG A 56 23.48 8.05 27.98
CA ARG A 56 24.48 7.92 29.05
C ARG A 56 25.88 8.26 28.54
N ARG A 57 26.73 8.72 29.46
CA ARG A 57 28.11 9.14 29.17
C ARG A 57 29.05 8.64 30.24
N TRP A 58 30.22 8.15 29.83
CA TRP A 58 31.28 7.68 30.70
C TRP A 58 32.59 8.38 30.39
N ASP A 59 33.22 8.94 31.42
CA ASP A 59 34.53 9.60 31.31
C ASP A 59 35.63 8.56 31.44
N LEU A 60 36.16 8.12 30.30
CA LEU A 60 37.19 7.07 30.24
C LEU A 60 38.55 7.56 30.74
N SER A 61 38.77 8.87 30.85
CA SER A 61 40.01 9.41 31.43
C SER A 61 40.17 9.08 32.93
N LYS A 62 39.04 8.76 33.60
CA LYS A 62 38.99 8.33 34.99
C LYS A 62 39.10 6.82 35.16
N LYS A 63 39.14 6.07 34.05
CA LYS A 63 39.23 4.62 34.09
C LYS A 63 40.69 4.20 33.91
N ARG A 64 41.14 3.28 34.75
CA ARG A 64 42.49 2.70 34.68
C ARG A 64 42.58 1.78 33.48
N HIS A 65 41.63 0.85 33.35
CA HIS A 65 41.52 -0.04 32.20
C HIS A 65 40.08 -0.14 31.70
N VAL A 66 39.91 -0.29 30.39
CA VAL A 66 38.64 -0.61 29.75
C VAL A 66 38.79 -1.98 29.09
N TYR A 67 37.97 -2.94 29.51
CA TYR A 67 38.01 -4.32 29.04
C TYR A 67 36.76 -4.65 28.23
N LEU A 68 36.94 -5.46 27.18
CA LEU A 68 35.85 -6.06 26.43
C LEU A 68 35.75 -7.54 26.76
N VAL A 69 34.58 -8.00 27.19
CA VAL A 69 34.28 -9.42 27.34
C VAL A 69 33.03 -9.76 26.53
N GLY A 70 33.01 -10.88 25.84
CA GLY A 70 31.86 -11.20 25.01
C GLY A 70 31.64 -12.67 24.78
N ALA A 71 30.38 -13.05 24.60
CA ALA A 71 30.05 -14.36 24.09
C ALA A 71 28.67 -14.43 23.45
N GLY A 72 28.54 -15.29 22.44
CA GLY A 72 27.27 -15.50 21.77
C GLY A 72 27.43 -15.68 20.26
N LYS A 73 26.34 -16.11 19.64
CA LYS A 73 26.21 -16.31 18.19
C LYS A 73 26.47 -15.04 17.35
N ALA A 74 26.10 -13.86 17.85
CA ALA A 74 26.33 -12.55 17.20
C ALA A 74 27.56 -11.81 17.75
N CYS A 75 28.34 -12.44 18.64
CA CYS A 75 29.38 -11.76 19.42
C CYS A 75 30.47 -11.14 18.55
N ASN A 76 30.77 -11.71 17.39
CA ASN A 76 31.80 -11.24 16.47
C ASN A 76 31.56 -9.77 16.11
N HIS A 77 30.36 -9.49 15.59
CA HIS A 77 29.95 -8.16 15.16
C HIS A 77 29.81 -7.19 16.33
N MET A 78 29.28 -7.65 17.46
CA MET A 78 29.17 -6.81 18.65
C MET A 78 30.55 -6.39 19.19
N ALA A 79 31.48 -7.33 19.27
CA ALA A 79 32.84 -7.09 19.76
C ALA A 79 33.61 -6.16 18.80
N MET A 80 33.48 -6.36 17.48
CA MET A 80 34.10 -5.48 16.48
C MET A 80 33.63 -4.03 16.66
N ALA A 81 32.33 -3.81 16.85
CA ALA A 81 31.79 -2.47 17.04
C ALA A 81 32.36 -1.78 18.27
N VAL A 82 32.40 -2.48 19.41
CA VAL A 82 32.96 -1.92 20.66
C VAL A 82 34.44 -1.61 20.50
N GLU A 83 35.23 -2.50 19.91
CA GLU A 83 36.65 -2.25 19.66
C GLU A 83 36.86 -1.06 18.71
N GLU A 84 36.08 -0.94 17.65
CA GLU A 84 36.14 0.18 16.70
C GLU A 84 35.85 1.53 17.35
N ILE A 85 34.85 1.57 18.24
CA ILE A 85 34.47 2.79 18.96
C ILE A 85 35.55 3.18 19.95
N LEU A 86 36.05 2.23 20.74
CA LEU A 86 37.04 2.52 21.77
C LEU A 86 38.44 2.78 21.21
N GLY A 87 38.81 2.13 20.10
CA GLY A 87 40.13 2.21 19.49
C GLY A 87 41.25 1.98 20.50
N GLU A 88 42.10 2.99 20.69
CA GLU A 88 43.22 2.89 21.63
C GLU A 88 42.82 2.84 23.11
N ARG A 89 41.58 3.27 23.45
CA ARG A 89 41.07 3.24 24.83
C ARG A 89 40.73 1.83 25.30
N LEU A 90 40.57 0.85 24.41
CA LEU A 90 40.43 -0.55 24.80
C LEU A 90 41.78 -1.08 25.30
N THR A 91 41.81 -1.62 26.52
CA THR A 91 43.02 -2.20 27.13
C THR A 91 43.27 -3.61 26.62
N ASP A 92 42.28 -4.48 26.74
CA ASP A 92 42.32 -5.90 26.33
C ASP A 92 40.88 -6.39 26.10
N GLY A 93 40.71 -7.33 25.19
CA GLY A 93 39.42 -7.90 24.84
C GLY A 93 39.46 -9.43 24.74
N ILE A 94 38.40 -10.09 25.18
CA ILE A 94 38.20 -11.53 24.99
C ILE A 94 36.76 -11.77 24.53
N ALA A 95 36.58 -12.38 23.36
CA ALA A 95 35.27 -12.75 22.85
C ALA A 95 35.20 -14.23 22.46
N ILE A 96 34.12 -14.90 22.86
CA ILE A 96 33.86 -16.31 22.57
C ILE A 96 32.74 -16.40 21.54
N VAL A 97 33.09 -16.83 20.33
CA VAL A 97 32.20 -16.85 19.16
C VAL A 97 31.81 -18.28 18.82
N LYS A 98 30.66 -18.47 18.17
CA LYS A 98 30.27 -19.80 17.64
C LYS A 98 31.09 -20.20 16.42
N LEU A 99 31.31 -19.24 15.52
CA LEU A 99 32.04 -19.40 14.28
C LEU A 99 32.95 -18.18 14.12
N SER A 100 34.13 -18.38 13.52
CA SER A 100 35.04 -17.30 13.14
C SER A 100 35.15 -17.26 11.62
N GLU A 101 35.03 -16.07 11.06
CA GLU A 101 35.10 -15.82 9.63
C GLU A 101 36.30 -14.92 9.28
N PRO A 102 36.84 -14.98 8.05
CA PRO A 102 37.97 -14.13 7.64
C PRO A 102 37.69 -12.61 7.73
N THR A 103 36.42 -12.22 7.73
CA THR A 103 35.93 -10.84 7.87
C THR A 103 35.98 -10.33 9.32
N ASP A 104 36.19 -11.22 10.29
CA ASP A 104 36.27 -10.89 11.70
C ASP A 104 37.67 -10.34 12.04
N VAL A 105 37.80 -9.01 11.98
CA VAL A 105 39.11 -8.35 12.19
C VAL A 105 39.15 -7.68 13.56
N PHE A 106 40.11 -8.10 14.37
CA PHE A 106 40.37 -7.56 15.71
C PHE A 106 41.85 -7.19 15.88
N ARG A 107 42.11 -6.15 16.67
CA ARG A 107 43.44 -5.62 17.02
C ARG A 107 43.80 -5.90 18.47
N LYS A 108 42.86 -5.73 19.39
CA LYS A 108 43.09 -5.89 20.84
C LYS A 108 42.21 -6.97 21.47
N THR A 109 41.24 -7.50 20.71
CA THR A 109 40.34 -8.55 21.16
C THR A 109 40.82 -9.92 20.69
N ARG A 110 41.00 -10.85 21.61
CA ARG A 110 41.31 -12.26 21.37
C ARG A 110 40.02 -13.04 21.16
N ILE A 111 39.98 -13.86 20.11
CA ILE A 111 38.80 -14.64 19.73
C ILE A 111 39.02 -16.12 20.02
N PHE A 112 38.00 -16.74 20.60
CA PHE A 112 37.94 -18.17 20.87
C PHE A 112 36.67 -18.75 20.25
N VAL A 113 36.78 -19.93 19.62
CA VAL A 113 35.64 -20.61 19.00
C VAL A 113 35.05 -21.61 20.00
N GLY A 114 33.97 -21.20 20.66
CA GLY A 114 33.30 -22.00 21.69
C GLY A 114 32.37 -23.07 21.10
N GLY A 115 32.05 -24.07 21.91
CA GLY A 115 31.14 -25.15 21.54
C GLY A 115 29.67 -24.75 21.69
N HIS A 116 28.86 -25.07 20.67
CA HIS A 116 27.40 -24.94 20.72
C HIS A 116 26.76 -26.05 19.84
N PRO A 117 25.69 -26.73 20.29
CA PRO A 117 24.97 -26.51 21.55
C PRO A 117 25.68 -27.08 22.79
N LEU A 118 26.66 -27.98 22.60
CA LEU A 118 27.47 -28.53 23.69
C LEU A 118 28.76 -27.73 23.89
N PRO A 119 29.19 -27.48 25.13
CA PRO A 119 30.47 -26.83 25.44
C PRO A 119 31.70 -27.54 24.85
N ASN A 120 32.82 -26.83 24.77
CA ASN A 120 34.12 -27.37 24.37
C ASN A 120 35.28 -26.78 25.21
N GLU A 121 36.48 -27.34 25.04
CA GLU A 121 37.69 -26.94 25.78
C GLU A 121 38.11 -25.48 25.49
N GLU A 122 37.93 -25.00 24.25
CA GLU A 122 38.32 -23.64 23.88
C GLU A 122 37.44 -22.58 24.57
N GLY A 123 36.13 -22.81 24.66
CA GLY A 123 35.22 -21.97 25.44
C GLY A 123 35.60 -21.96 26.93
N TYR A 124 35.93 -23.13 27.49
CA TYR A 124 36.40 -23.25 28.87
C TYR A 124 37.69 -22.46 29.14
N ARG A 125 38.70 -22.62 28.27
CA ARG A 125 39.95 -21.87 28.34
C ARG A 125 39.72 -20.36 28.27
N ALA A 126 38.85 -19.91 27.37
CA ALA A 126 38.51 -18.50 27.26
C ALA A 126 37.84 -17.96 28.53
N CYS A 127 36.93 -18.72 29.14
CA CYS A 127 36.36 -18.37 30.44
C CYS A 127 37.42 -18.25 31.53
N GLN A 128 38.39 -19.16 31.60
CA GLN A 128 39.49 -19.07 32.55
C GLN A 128 40.31 -17.77 32.36
N GLU A 129 40.56 -17.37 31.11
CA GLU A 129 41.24 -16.11 30.81
C GLU A 129 40.39 -14.88 31.21
N ILE A 130 39.08 -14.91 30.98
CA ILE A 130 38.16 -13.87 31.45
C ILE A 130 38.15 -13.78 32.98
N LEU A 131 38.10 -14.92 33.68
CA LEU A 131 38.12 -14.96 35.14
C LEU A 131 39.43 -14.38 35.70
N LYS A 132 40.58 -14.71 35.10
CA LYS A 132 41.87 -14.10 35.46
C LYS A 132 41.88 -12.58 35.25
N LEU A 133 41.27 -12.11 34.15
CA LEU A 133 41.16 -10.69 33.85
C LEU A 133 40.31 -9.96 34.91
N VAL A 134 39.14 -10.52 35.25
CA VAL A 134 38.25 -9.99 36.29
C VAL A 134 38.92 -10.02 37.66
N ASP A 135 39.60 -11.11 38.02
CA ASP A 135 40.31 -11.23 39.28
C ASP A 135 41.49 -10.24 39.40
N GLY A 136 41.99 -9.70 38.29
CA GLY A 136 43.00 -8.64 38.27
C GLY A 136 42.46 -7.22 38.41
N ALA A 137 41.14 -7.03 38.29
CA ALA A 137 40.50 -5.72 38.22
C ALA A 137 40.27 -5.04 39.59
N CYS A 138 40.04 -3.72 39.56
CA CYS A 138 39.65 -2.88 40.70
C CYS A 138 38.53 -1.88 40.36
N ALA A 139 38.16 -1.04 41.32
CA ALA A 139 37.03 -0.10 41.18
C ALA A 139 37.22 0.99 40.09
N ASP A 140 38.45 1.23 39.66
CA ASP A 140 38.77 2.18 38.60
C ASP A 140 38.71 1.56 37.20
N ASP A 141 38.37 0.27 37.08
CA ASP A 141 38.25 -0.42 35.80
C ASP A 141 36.79 -0.42 35.28
N LEU A 142 36.64 -0.52 33.96
CA LEU A 142 35.37 -0.62 33.27
C LEU A 142 35.34 -1.88 32.40
N PHE A 143 34.29 -2.68 32.54
CA PHE A 143 33.97 -3.78 31.64
C PHE A 143 32.84 -3.39 30.70
N ILE A 144 33.04 -3.62 29.41
CA ILE A 144 31.98 -3.62 28.40
C ILE A 144 31.74 -5.07 28.00
N ALA A 145 30.53 -5.57 28.26
CA ALA A 145 30.15 -6.93 27.95
C ALA A 145 29.21 -6.99 26.75
N VAL A 146 29.48 -7.85 25.77
CA VAL A 146 28.62 -8.08 24.59
C VAL A 146 28.08 -9.50 24.60
N ILE A 147 26.77 -9.66 24.82
CA ILE A 147 26.15 -10.97 25.00
C ILE A 147 24.96 -11.16 24.05
N SER A 148 24.95 -12.29 23.33
CA SER A 148 23.79 -12.74 22.56
C SER A 148 23.44 -14.19 22.93
N GLY A 149 22.36 -14.71 22.34
CA GLY A 149 22.00 -16.12 22.47
C GLY A 149 23.14 -17.10 22.18
N GLY A 150 23.04 -18.29 22.76
CA GLY A 150 24.08 -19.31 22.77
C GLY A 150 25.20 -19.09 23.80
N SER A 151 25.27 -17.93 24.47
CA SER A 151 26.33 -17.59 25.42
C SER A 151 26.48 -18.61 26.55
N SER A 152 25.40 -19.26 27.00
CA SER A 152 25.48 -20.24 28.09
C SER A 152 26.34 -21.45 27.76
N ALA A 153 26.36 -21.89 26.49
CA ALA A 153 27.17 -23.02 26.05
C ALA A 153 28.60 -22.58 25.72
N LEU A 154 28.72 -21.41 25.09
CA LEU A 154 30.01 -20.82 24.71
C LEU A 154 30.84 -20.40 25.93
N MET A 155 30.21 -19.80 26.96
CA MET A 155 30.84 -19.41 28.23
C MET A 155 30.75 -20.52 29.29
N SER A 156 31.14 -21.74 28.94
CA SER A 156 31.14 -22.86 29.87
C SER A 156 32.37 -22.78 30.79
N CYS A 157 32.11 -22.80 32.09
CA CYS A 157 33.13 -22.86 33.13
C CYS A 157 32.47 -23.44 34.37
N PRO A 158 32.60 -24.76 34.62
CA PRO A 158 31.99 -25.38 35.78
C PRO A 158 32.61 -24.84 37.07
N ILE A 159 31.83 -24.82 38.14
CA ILE A 159 32.32 -24.53 39.49
C ILE A 159 33.37 -25.55 39.96
N PRO A 160 34.24 -25.18 40.94
CA PRO A 160 35.18 -26.11 41.53
C PRO A 160 34.51 -27.40 42.02
N GLY A 161 35.02 -28.55 41.59
CA GLY A 161 34.49 -29.88 41.94
C GLY A 161 33.59 -30.52 40.88
N ILE A 162 33.23 -29.79 39.83
CA ILE A 162 32.57 -30.31 38.63
C ILE A 162 33.54 -30.18 37.45
N SER A 163 33.70 -31.23 36.64
CA SER A 163 34.58 -31.20 35.47
C SER A 163 33.88 -30.62 34.24
N LEU A 164 34.64 -30.17 33.23
CA LEU A 164 34.05 -29.76 31.94
C LEU A 164 33.28 -30.92 31.30
N GLN A 165 33.78 -32.14 31.40
CA GLN A 165 33.09 -33.32 30.89
C GLN A 165 31.75 -33.55 31.61
N ASP A 166 31.67 -33.34 32.92
CA ASP A 166 30.41 -33.43 33.65
C ASP A 166 29.41 -32.35 33.18
N GLU A 167 29.85 -31.13 32.87
CA GLU A 167 28.97 -30.08 32.33
C GLU A 167 28.49 -30.43 30.90
N ILE A 168 29.36 -31.01 30.06
CA ILE A 168 29.02 -31.49 28.72
C ILE A 168 27.96 -32.60 28.81
N ASP A 169 28.22 -33.63 29.62
CA ASP A 169 27.31 -34.78 29.80
C ASP A 169 25.96 -34.32 30.38
N THR A 170 25.99 -33.41 31.36
CA THR A 170 24.79 -32.79 31.93
C THR A 170 23.99 -32.07 30.85
N THR A 171 24.65 -31.26 30.02
CA THR A 171 23.98 -30.51 28.96
C THR A 171 23.36 -31.45 27.92
N ASP A 172 24.07 -32.48 27.51
CA ASP A 172 23.57 -33.49 26.55
C ASP A 172 22.35 -34.25 27.10
N ILE A 173 22.41 -34.68 28.35
CA ILE A 173 21.29 -35.38 29.02
C ILE A 173 20.05 -34.47 29.11
N LEU A 174 20.25 -33.20 29.45
CA LEU A 174 19.16 -32.23 29.59
C LEU A 174 18.50 -31.91 28.24
N LEU A 175 19.29 -31.73 27.18
CA LEU A 175 18.74 -31.55 25.82
C LEU A 175 17.92 -32.75 25.35
N LYS A 176 18.24 -33.95 25.85
CA LYS A 176 17.55 -35.22 25.54
C LYS A 176 16.49 -35.61 26.58
N SER A 177 16.22 -34.79 27.60
CA SER A 177 15.25 -35.15 28.66
C SER A 177 13.82 -34.72 28.34
N GLY A 178 13.63 -33.83 27.36
CA GLY A 178 12.36 -33.16 27.10
C GLY A 178 12.11 -31.93 27.99
N ALA A 179 13.08 -31.52 28.81
CA ALA A 179 13.02 -30.28 29.58
C ALA A 179 13.04 -29.06 28.65
N ASN A 180 12.27 -28.02 29.01
CA ASN A 180 12.30 -26.76 28.26
C ASN A 180 13.55 -25.94 28.60
N ILE A 181 13.85 -24.92 27.80
CA ILE A 181 15.08 -24.13 27.95
C ILE A 181 15.22 -23.42 29.31
N TYR A 182 14.12 -23.05 29.96
CA TYR A 182 14.15 -22.45 31.29
C TYR A 182 14.59 -23.47 32.35
N GLU A 183 14.04 -24.69 32.28
CA GLU A 183 14.37 -25.81 33.16
C GLU A 183 15.82 -26.28 32.98
N ILE A 184 16.27 -26.41 31.73
CA ILE A 184 17.66 -26.74 31.40
C ILE A 184 18.61 -25.69 32.00
N ASN A 185 18.28 -24.41 31.83
CA ASN A 185 19.11 -23.32 32.33
C ASN A 185 19.08 -23.21 33.86
N ALA A 186 18.02 -23.65 34.54
CA ALA A 186 18.00 -23.73 36.00
C ALA A 186 19.12 -24.63 36.51
N ILE A 187 19.43 -25.76 35.86
CA ILE A 187 20.57 -26.60 36.26
C ILE A 187 21.89 -25.97 35.81
N ARG A 188 22.03 -25.64 34.53
CA ARG A 188 23.31 -25.17 33.95
C ARG A 188 23.87 -23.92 34.60
N ARG A 189 23.01 -22.97 35.00
CA ARG A 189 23.44 -21.72 35.63
C ARG A 189 24.00 -21.94 37.03
N HIS A 190 23.43 -22.86 37.80
CA HIS A 190 23.83 -23.11 39.19
C HIS A 190 25.14 -23.91 39.32
N ILE A 191 25.58 -24.58 38.25
CA ILE A 191 26.85 -25.30 38.21
C ILE A 191 27.97 -24.54 37.50
N SER A 192 27.77 -23.25 37.18
CA SER A 192 28.69 -22.45 36.39
C SER A 192 29.31 -21.28 37.17
N GLU A 193 30.59 -20.98 36.93
CA GLU A 193 31.26 -19.75 37.40
C GLU A 193 30.93 -18.51 36.55
N MET A 194 30.30 -18.69 35.39
CA MET A 194 30.07 -17.62 34.41
C MET A 194 28.60 -17.29 34.25
N ASN A 195 27.77 -18.32 34.06
CA ASN A 195 26.36 -18.19 33.70
C ASN A 195 25.49 -17.70 34.86
N GLY A 196 24.25 -17.29 34.55
CA GLY A 196 23.29 -16.86 35.56
C GLY A 196 23.71 -15.61 36.34
N GLY A 197 24.39 -14.67 35.69
CA GLY A 197 24.88 -13.44 36.31
C GLY A 197 26.17 -13.61 37.13
N MET A 198 26.77 -14.80 37.16
CA MET A 198 27.95 -15.06 37.99
C MET A 198 29.17 -14.25 37.54
N LEU A 199 29.34 -13.99 36.25
CA LEU A 199 30.37 -13.08 35.75
C LEU A 199 30.15 -11.65 36.26
N ALA A 200 28.92 -11.11 36.16
CA ALA A 200 28.61 -9.78 36.70
C ALA A 200 28.77 -9.70 38.22
N LYS A 201 28.41 -10.75 38.96
CA LYS A 201 28.63 -10.87 40.41
C LYS A 201 30.13 -10.77 40.74
N ARG A 202 30.98 -11.45 39.97
CA ARG A 202 32.44 -11.42 40.17
C ARG A 202 33.05 -10.07 39.83
N ILE A 203 32.61 -9.42 38.74
CA ILE A 203 33.02 -8.05 38.39
C ILE A 203 32.62 -7.07 39.50
N ALA A 204 31.38 -7.13 39.97
CA ALA A 204 30.87 -6.28 41.04
C ALA A 204 31.65 -6.48 42.35
N ALA A 205 32.10 -7.71 42.64
CA ALA A 205 32.91 -8.00 43.82
C ALA A 205 34.30 -7.32 43.81
N ARG A 206 34.79 -6.87 42.63
CA ARG A 206 36.01 -6.06 42.49
C ARG A 206 35.75 -4.55 42.55
N GLY A 207 34.48 -4.15 42.60
CA GLY A 207 34.05 -2.75 42.53
C GLY A 207 34.08 -2.15 41.12
N ALA A 208 34.43 -2.93 40.10
CA ALA A 208 34.51 -2.47 38.72
C ALA A 208 33.11 -2.21 38.13
N GLU A 209 33.03 -1.27 37.19
CA GLU A 209 31.79 -0.91 36.51
C GLU A 209 31.51 -1.84 35.32
N LEU A 210 30.23 -2.12 35.04
CA LEU A 210 29.81 -2.97 33.92
C LEU A 210 28.75 -2.28 33.04
N ILE A 211 29.04 -2.21 31.75
CA ILE A 211 28.10 -1.85 30.68
C ILE A 211 27.83 -3.11 29.85
N GLY A 212 26.58 -3.47 29.64
CA GLY A 212 26.20 -4.65 28.85
C GLY A 212 25.45 -4.29 27.57
N PHE A 213 25.82 -4.88 26.44
CA PHE A 213 25.02 -4.94 25.23
C PHE A 213 24.43 -6.33 25.07
N GLY A 214 23.15 -6.41 24.73
CA GLY A 214 22.37 -7.63 24.64
C GLY A 214 21.69 -7.84 23.30
N ILE A 215 21.53 -9.09 22.89
CA ILE A 215 20.50 -9.52 21.95
C ILE A 215 19.67 -10.60 22.65
N SER A 216 18.34 -10.48 22.62
CA SER A 216 17.44 -11.48 23.20
C SER A 216 16.75 -12.27 22.10
N ASP A 217 17.11 -13.53 21.99
CA ASP A 217 16.47 -14.53 21.13
C ASP A 217 15.28 -15.23 21.82
N ALA A 218 15.03 -14.94 23.11
CA ALA A 218 13.95 -15.57 23.84
C ALA A 218 12.56 -15.12 23.34
N VAL A 219 11.74 -16.10 22.94
CA VAL A 219 10.32 -15.94 22.63
C VAL A 219 9.61 -15.23 23.79
N GLY A 220 8.79 -14.23 23.46
CA GLY A 220 8.09 -13.38 24.43
C GLY A 220 8.86 -12.17 24.96
N THR A 221 10.11 -11.95 24.53
CA THR A 221 10.78 -10.66 24.75
C THR A 221 10.09 -9.58 23.91
N PRO A 222 9.69 -8.42 24.49
CA PRO A 222 9.06 -7.35 23.71
C PRO A 222 10.04 -6.71 22.71
N PRO A 223 9.54 -6.02 21.66
CA PRO A 223 10.38 -5.25 20.74
C PRO A 223 11.22 -4.20 21.48
N THR A 224 12.42 -3.91 20.96
CA THR A 224 13.41 -3.08 21.68
C THR A 224 13.04 -1.61 21.81
N GLY A 225 12.30 -1.06 20.83
CA GLY A 225 11.95 0.36 20.82
C GLY A 225 13.17 1.26 20.62
N ASP A 226 13.40 2.19 21.55
CA ASP A 226 14.57 3.09 21.53
C ASP A 226 15.78 2.42 22.21
N ILE A 227 16.67 1.87 21.38
CA ILE A 227 17.87 1.16 21.84
C ILE A 227 18.91 2.08 22.50
N GLY A 228 18.76 3.41 22.43
CA GLY A 228 19.60 4.37 23.14
C GLY A 228 19.26 4.52 24.63
N GLN A 229 18.17 3.88 25.09
CA GLN A 229 17.76 3.88 26.48
C GLN A 229 18.24 2.62 27.21
N PRO A 230 18.74 2.75 28.46
CA PRO A 230 19.07 1.59 29.26
C PRO A 230 17.88 0.63 29.46
N TYR A 231 18.10 -0.64 29.16
CA TYR A 231 17.11 -1.70 29.28
C TYR A 231 17.06 -2.26 30.70
N THR A 232 15.93 -2.10 31.37
CA THR A 232 15.77 -2.44 32.80
C THR A 232 15.37 -3.89 33.06
N ALA A 233 14.80 -4.58 32.07
CA ALA A 233 14.32 -5.96 32.20
C ALA A 233 15.36 -7.01 31.75
N TYR A 234 16.64 -6.64 31.71
CA TYR A 234 17.75 -7.52 31.32
C TYR A 234 17.89 -8.68 32.31
N LYS A 235 18.03 -9.91 31.82
CA LYS A 235 18.03 -11.13 32.65
C LYS A 235 18.64 -12.33 31.92
N SER A 236 18.89 -13.41 32.66
CA SER A 236 19.09 -14.77 32.11
C SER A 236 20.35 -14.98 31.26
N THR A 237 21.41 -14.18 31.46
CA THR A 237 22.70 -14.28 30.75
C THR A 237 23.88 -14.32 31.73
N PRO A 238 25.14 -14.50 31.30
CA PRO A 238 26.32 -14.42 32.19
C PRO A 238 26.46 -13.11 32.96
N ILE A 239 25.92 -12.01 32.41
CA ILE A 239 25.95 -10.69 33.04
C ILE A 239 24.60 -10.24 33.60
N GLY A 240 23.52 -10.95 33.27
CA GLY A 240 22.17 -10.60 33.70
C GLY A 240 21.74 -11.33 34.96
N PRO A 241 20.81 -10.77 35.75
CA PRO A 241 20.23 -11.47 36.89
C PRO A 241 19.50 -12.74 36.45
N ASP A 242 19.57 -13.79 37.27
CA ASP A 242 18.94 -15.08 37.02
C ASP A 242 17.74 -15.29 37.94
N GLN A 243 16.57 -15.54 37.35
CA GLN A 243 15.34 -15.76 38.10
C GLN A 243 15.13 -17.22 38.52
N THR A 244 15.91 -18.15 37.97
CA THR A 244 15.88 -19.55 38.44
C THR A 244 16.52 -19.65 39.81
N THR A 245 16.14 -20.66 40.58
CA THR A 245 16.66 -20.94 41.93
C THR A 245 17.29 -22.33 42.01
N LEU A 246 18.07 -22.58 43.07
CA LEU A 246 18.57 -23.91 43.38
C LEU A 246 17.42 -24.93 43.54
N GLU A 247 16.27 -24.50 44.05
CA GLU A 247 15.10 -25.37 44.17
C GLU A 247 14.46 -25.68 42.81
N ASP A 248 14.48 -24.75 41.86
CA ASP A 248 14.07 -25.03 40.49
C ASP A 248 14.99 -26.09 39.86
N ALA A 249 16.31 -25.97 40.05
CA ALA A 249 17.27 -26.97 39.57
C ALA A 249 17.01 -28.36 40.18
N ARG A 250 16.78 -28.43 41.49
CA ARG A 250 16.41 -29.69 42.19
C ARG A 250 15.09 -30.26 41.70
N ARG A 251 14.10 -29.40 41.47
CA ARG A 251 12.80 -29.78 40.95
C ARG A 251 12.94 -30.41 39.55
N VAL A 252 13.71 -29.81 38.65
CA VAL A 252 13.96 -30.37 37.31
C VAL A 252 14.60 -31.77 37.40
N ILE A 253 15.56 -31.98 38.32
CA ILE A 253 16.16 -33.31 38.53
C ILE A 253 15.09 -34.35 38.92
N ARG A 254 14.17 -33.99 39.82
CA ARG A 254 13.09 -34.89 40.28
C ARG A 254 12.05 -35.13 39.19
N ASP A 255 11.55 -34.06 38.58
CA ASP A 255 10.41 -34.12 37.65
C ASP A 255 10.75 -34.92 36.39
N TYR A 256 12.00 -34.87 35.93
CA TYR A 256 12.48 -35.61 34.76
C TYR A 256 13.24 -36.91 35.12
N GLY A 257 13.28 -37.30 36.41
CA GLY A 257 13.93 -38.53 36.87
C GLY A 257 15.42 -38.60 36.50
N LEU A 258 16.15 -37.50 36.67
CA LEU A 258 17.52 -37.34 36.16
C LEU A 258 18.62 -37.76 37.13
N GLU A 259 18.27 -38.13 38.37
CA GLU A 259 19.22 -38.41 39.47
C GLU A 259 20.26 -39.48 39.10
N GLU A 260 19.84 -40.58 38.47
CA GLU A 260 20.73 -41.68 38.05
C GLU A 260 21.36 -41.45 36.66
N ARG A 261 20.87 -40.45 35.91
CA ARG A 261 21.34 -40.14 34.55
C ARG A 261 22.46 -39.11 34.58
N LEU A 262 22.34 -38.08 35.42
CA LEU A 262 23.29 -36.99 35.52
C LEU A 262 24.60 -37.41 36.21
N PRO A 263 25.72 -36.73 35.91
CA PRO A 263 26.97 -36.95 36.64
C PRO A 263 26.80 -36.78 38.15
N LYS A 264 27.40 -37.69 38.92
CA LYS A 264 27.29 -37.72 40.39
C LYS A 264 27.82 -36.43 41.03
N SER A 265 28.83 -35.79 40.46
CA SER A 265 29.37 -34.51 40.92
C SER A 265 28.30 -33.41 40.90
N VAL A 266 27.52 -33.33 39.82
CA VAL A 266 26.44 -32.35 39.62
C VAL A 266 25.29 -32.59 40.58
N VAL A 267 24.81 -33.84 40.66
CA VAL A 267 23.71 -34.22 41.57
C VAL A 267 24.09 -33.96 43.02
N ASN A 268 25.29 -34.38 43.43
CA ASN A 268 25.78 -34.16 44.78
C ASN A 268 25.86 -32.66 45.12
N TYR A 269 26.39 -31.83 44.22
CA TYR A 269 26.47 -30.39 44.44
C TYR A 269 25.07 -29.78 44.59
N LEU A 270 24.18 -29.97 43.63
CA LEU A 270 22.86 -29.33 43.64
C LEU A 270 22.00 -29.78 44.81
N THR A 271 22.13 -31.04 45.25
CA THR A 271 21.42 -31.57 46.42
C THR A 271 21.84 -30.88 47.72
N HIS A 272 23.13 -30.55 47.87
CA HIS A 272 23.69 -30.06 49.14
C HIS A 272 24.01 -28.55 49.15
N ALA A 273 23.97 -27.87 48.00
CA ALA A 273 24.27 -26.43 47.91
C ALA A 273 23.34 -25.60 48.81
N GLY A 274 23.94 -24.75 49.66
CA GLY A 274 23.22 -23.79 50.48
C GLY A 274 22.93 -22.47 49.75
N PRO A 275 22.37 -21.47 50.43
CA PRO A 275 22.06 -20.15 49.86
C PRO A 275 23.26 -19.43 49.22
N GLU A 276 24.49 -19.76 49.61
CA GLU A 276 25.73 -19.23 49.03
C GLU A 276 25.98 -19.68 47.58
N GLY A 277 25.43 -20.84 47.19
CA GLY A 277 25.48 -21.38 45.83
C GLY A 277 24.39 -20.85 44.90
N GLU A 278 23.55 -19.93 45.39
CA GLU A 278 22.45 -19.33 44.63
C GLU A 278 22.96 -18.28 43.63
N THR A 279 22.30 -18.21 42.46
CA THR A 279 22.62 -17.24 41.42
C THR A 279 22.10 -15.83 41.78
N PRO A 280 22.79 -14.76 41.38
CA PRO A 280 22.38 -13.38 41.67
C PRO A 280 21.03 -12.99 41.04
N LYS A 281 20.16 -12.35 41.82
CA LYS A 281 18.79 -11.97 41.41
C LYS A 281 18.62 -10.55 40.90
N ALA A 282 19.59 -9.65 41.13
CA ALA A 282 19.51 -8.26 40.71
C ALA A 282 20.91 -7.61 40.58
N PHE A 283 21.01 -6.61 39.69
CA PHE A 283 22.20 -5.77 39.48
C PHE A 283 21.80 -4.31 39.26
N PRO A 284 21.34 -3.58 40.28
CA PRO A 284 20.86 -2.20 40.13
C PRO A 284 21.93 -1.20 39.67
N GLN A 285 23.20 -1.53 39.83
CA GLN A 285 24.34 -0.69 39.45
C GLN A 285 24.76 -0.84 37.98
N ASN A 286 24.34 -1.92 37.30
CA ASN A 286 24.78 -2.20 35.94
C ASN A 286 23.89 -1.48 34.92
N THR A 287 24.48 -1.05 33.80
CA THR A 287 23.74 -0.43 32.69
C THR A 287 23.70 -1.40 31.51
N TYR A 288 22.50 -1.75 31.03
CA TYR A 288 22.32 -2.65 29.89
C TYR A 288 21.66 -1.93 28.72
N PHE A 289 22.02 -2.30 27.49
CA PHE A 289 21.37 -1.88 26.25
C PHE A 289 20.95 -3.12 25.47
N LEU A 290 19.67 -3.25 25.15
CA LEU A 290 19.15 -4.36 24.36
C LEU A 290 19.08 -3.92 22.89
N LEU A 291 19.94 -4.48 22.05
CA LEU A 291 20.10 -4.08 20.65
C LEU A 291 18.98 -4.62 19.77
N ASN A 292 18.63 -5.90 19.99
CA ASN A 292 17.62 -6.62 19.22
C ASN A 292 16.82 -7.54 20.12
N SER A 293 15.55 -7.70 19.79
CA SER A 293 14.71 -8.80 20.26
C SER A 293 13.94 -9.43 19.11
N LEU A 294 13.46 -10.66 19.32
CA LEU A 294 12.87 -11.50 18.27
C LEU A 294 11.80 -10.79 17.41
N PRO A 295 10.84 -10.01 17.98
CA PRO A 295 9.85 -9.27 17.19
C PRO A 295 10.43 -8.20 16.26
N ASP A 296 11.64 -7.69 16.52
CA ASP A 296 12.28 -6.67 15.67
C ASP A 296 12.49 -7.18 14.24
N SER A 297 12.73 -8.48 14.07
CA SER A 297 12.91 -9.12 12.76
C SER A 297 11.68 -8.94 11.86
N CYS A 298 10.49 -9.26 12.36
CA CYS A 298 9.23 -9.06 11.64
C CYS A 298 8.90 -7.58 11.45
N LEU A 299 9.20 -6.72 12.42
CA LEU A 299 8.93 -5.28 12.30
C LEU A 299 9.76 -4.65 11.17
N TYR A 300 11.04 -5.01 11.07
CA TYR A 300 11.92 -4.49 10.01
C TYR A 300 11.66 -5.14 8.65
N ALA A 301 11.30 -6.42 8.62
CA ALA A 301 10.84 -7.06 7.40
C ALA A 301 9.57 -6.40 6.86
N ARG A 302 8.61 -6.04 7.72
CA ARG A 302 7.39 -5.32 7.33
C ARG A 302 7.70 -3.94 6.76
N GLU A 303 8.60 -3.19 7.41
CA GLU A 303 9.05 -1.89 6.89
C GLU A 303 9.68 -2.04 5.50
N SER A 304 10.50 -3.08 5.29
CA SER A 304 11.10 -3.36 3.99
C SER A 304 10.07 -3.72 2.93
N ALA A 305 9.07 -4.55 3.27
CA ALA A 305 7.99 -4.90 2.36
C ALA A 305 7.16 -3.68 1.94
N HIS A 306 6.85 -2.78 2.88
CA HIS A 306 6.13 -1.54 2.58
C HIS A 306 6.91 -0.61 1.64
N LYS A 307 8.25 -0.55 1.76
CA LYS A 307 9.10 0.21 0.81
C LYS A 307 9.04 -0.34 -0.62
N LEU A 308 8.72 -1.63 -0.77
CA LEU A 308 8.47 -2.27 -2.07
C LEU A 308 7.02 -2.10 -2.56
N GLY A 309 6.17 -1.37 -1.83
CA GLY A 309 4.76 -1.18 -2.18
C GLY A 309 3.88 -2.39 -1.89
N LEU A 310 4.35 -3.35 -1.09
CA LEU A 310 3.62 -4.58 -0.78
C LEU A 310 2.94 -4.51 0.60
N PRO A 311 1.64 -4.83 0.71
CA PRO A 311 1.00 -5.09 1.99
C PRO A 311 1.72 -6.22 2.74
N ALA A 312 1.99 -6.03 4.03
CA ALA A 312 2.68 -7.03 4.85
C ALA A 312 1.99 -7.27 6.19
N VAL A 313 1.76 -8.54 6.52
CA VAL A 313 1.09 -9.00 7.74
C VAL A 313 2.05 -9.80 8.60
N ILE A 314 2.21 -9.41 9.86
CA ILE A 314 2.94 -10.21 10.85
C ILE A 314 1.94 -11.22 11.44
N LEU A 315 2.12 -12.50 11.11
CA LEU A 315 1.28 -13.58 11.62
C LEU A 315 1.58 -13.87 13.09
N SER A 316 2.85 -13.96 13.44
CA SER A 316 3.28 -14.23 14.82
C SER A 316 4.76 -13.89 15.03
N SER A 317 5.11 -13.37 16.20
CA SER A 317 6.49 -13.34 16.74
C SER A 317 6.64 -14.32 17.92
N PHE A 318 5.73 -15.28 18.00
CA PHE A 318 5.64 -16.35 19.00
C PHE A 318 5.52 -17.70 18.28
N LEU A 319 6.12 -17.83 17.10
CA LEU A 319 6.02 -19.08 16.34
C LEU A 319 6.81 -20.17 17.08
N GLU A 320 6.12 -21.20 17.55
CA GLU A 320 6.71 -22.37 18.18
C GLU A 320 5.95 -23.61 17.66
N GLY A 321 6.62 -24.76 17.57
CA GLY A 321 6.01 -26.02 17.10
C GLY A 321 6.91 -26.84 16.19
N GLU A 322 6.34 -27.88 15.58
CA GLU A 322 7.05 -28.75 14.63
C GLU A 322 7.27 -28.00 13.30
N ALA A 323 8.52 -27.86 12.87
CA ALA A 323 8.91 -27.08 11.72
C ALA A 323 8.20 -27.50 10.42
N ALA A 324 8.11 -28.81 10.17
CA ALA A 324 7.42 -29.34 9.00
C ALA A 324 5.92 -28.99 8.98
N ASP A 325 5.25 -29.01 10.14
CA ASP A 325 3.83 -28.66 10.23
C ASP A 325 3.61 -27.17 9.92
N VAL A 326 4.49 -26.30 10.45
CA VAL A 326 4.47 -24.86 10.15
C VAL A 326 4.58 -24.61 8.65
N GLY A 327 5.52 -25.27 7.97
CA GLY A 327 5.71 -25.13 6.52
C GLY A 327 4.45 -25.48 5.72
N THR A 328 3.80 -26.59 6.07
CA THR A 328 2.54 -27.03 5.45
C THR A 328 1.40 -26.02 5.73
N VAL A 329 1.29 -25.50 6.95
CA VAL A 329 0.28 -24.50 7.31
C VAL A 329 0.50 -23.20 6.53
N LEU A 330 1.72 -22.70 6.43
CA LEU A 330 2.03 -21.50 5.65
C LEU A 330 1.66 -21.66 4.16
N ALA A 331 1.89 -22.82 3.55
CA ALA A 331 1.45 -23.11 2.19
C ALA A 331 -0.07 -23.09 2.05
N SER A 332 -0.80 -23.61 3.05
CA SER A 332 -2.26 -23.58 3.07
C SER A 332 -2.82 -22.15 3.17
N ILE A 333 -2.18 -21.28 3.95
CA ILE A 333 -2.54 -19.86 4.08
C ILE A 333 -2.24 -19.13 2.77
N ALA A 334 -1.11 -19.41 2.11
CA ALA A 334 -0.78 -18.85 0.80
C ALA A 334 -1.87 -19.16 -0.23
N ARG A 335 -2.35 -20.41 -0.25
CA ARG A 335 -3.47 -20.83 -1.09
C ARG A 335 -4.76 -20.10 -0.74
N GLU A 336 -5.10 -19.97 0.54
CA GLU A 336 -6.28 -19.22 1.00
C GLU A 336 -6.24 -17.77 0.49
N ILE A 337 -5.10 -17.10 0.63
CA ILE A 337 -4.88 -15.73 0.15
C ILE A 337 -5.12 -15.63 -1.36
N GLN A 338 -4.55 -16.54 -2.14
CA GLN A 338 -4.67 -16.52 -3.60
C GLN A 338 -6.11 -16.76 -4.09
N HIS A 339 -6.88 -17.59 -3.37
CA HIS A 339 -8.22 -17.98 -3.82
C HIS A 339 -9.36 -17.16 -3.22
N THR A 340 -9.22 -16.68 -1.98
CA THR A 340 -10.29 -16.00 -1.26
C THR A 340 -9.93 -14.57 -0.84
N GLY A 341 -8.65 -14.18 -0.96
CA GLY A 341 -8.16 -12.88 -0.50
C GLY A 341 -8.13 -12.73 1.02
N ASN A 342 -8.24 -13.83 1.78
CA ASN A 342 -8.16 -13.84 3.24
C ASN A 342 -6.83 -14.46 3.71
N PRO A 343 -6.25 -14.02 4.83
CA PRO A 343 -6.67 -12.86 5.65
C PRO A 343 -6.27 -11.50 5.04
N VAL A 344 -5.56 -11.50 3.92
CA VAL A 344 -5.08 -10.32 3.19
C VAL A 344 -5.09 -10.60 1.69
N LYS A 345 -5.32 -9.58 0.87
CA LYS A 345 -5.33 -9.72 -0.59
C LYS A 345 -3.92 -9.83 -1.16
N ALA A 346 -3.72 -10.74 -2.11
CA ALA A 346 -2.51 -10.78 -2.91
C ALA A 346 -2.45 -9.61 -3.93
N PRO A 347 -1.26 -9.12 -4.33
CA PRO A 347 0.06 -9.54 -3.86
C PRO A 347 0.35 -9.05 -2.43
N CYS A 348 0.92 -9.91 -1.58
CA CYS A 348 1.22 -9.56 -0.19
C CYS A 348 2.40 -10.37 0.38
N VAL A 349 2.87 -9.97 1.56
CA VAL A 349 3.91 -10.65 2.34
C VAL A 349 3.37 -11.07 3.69
N LEU A 350 3.59 -12.33 4.09
CA LEU A 350 3.37 -12.80 5.45
C LEU A 350 4.71 -12.97 6.16
N LEU A 351 4.75 -12.54 7.41
CA LEU A 351 5.95 -12.52 8.23
C LEU A 351 5.69 -13.29 9.52
N SER A 352 6.61 -14.16 9.90
CA SER A 352 6.62 -14.73 11.24
C SER A 352 8.04 -14.91 11.75
N SER A 353 8.19 -14.87 13.07
CA SER A 353 9.43 -15.18 13.77
C SER A 353 9.14 -16.01 15.01
N GLY A 354 10.13 -16.77 15.44
CA GLY A 354 10.02 -17.65 16.58
C GLY A 354 11.11 -18.70 16.59
N GLU A 355 10.85 -19.82 17.27
CA GLU A 355 11.79 -20.93 17.43
C GLU A 355 11.04 -22.23 17.13
N ALA A 356 10.94 -22.55 15.84
CA ALA A 356 10.42 -23.84 15.42
C ALA A 356 11.41 -24.94 15.79
N THR A 357 10.91 -26.15 16.00
CA THR A 357 11.72 -27.30 16.41
C THR A 357 11.50 -28.47 15.46
N THR A 358 12.51 -29.32 15.34
CA THR A 358 12.43 -30.60 14.65
C THR A 358 12.46 -31.70 15.70
N LYS A 359 11.38 -32.48 15.82
CA LYS A 359 11.32 -33.56 16.81
C LYS A 359 11.98 -34.82 16.27
N ILE A 360 13.07 -35.23 16.90
CA ILE A 360 13.79 -36.47 16.59
C ILE A 360 13.52 -37.49 17.70
N PRO A 361 12.55 -38.42 17.53
CA PRO A 361 12.21 -39.40 18.56
C PRO A 361 13.28 -40.48 18.72
N ASP A 362 14.03 -40.78 17.66
CA ASP A 362 15.10 -41.78 17.65
C ASP A 362 16.22 -41.30 16.73
N SER A 363 17.45 -41.19 17.26
CA SER A 363 18.61 -40.77 16.47
C SER A 363 18.94 -41.73 15.31
N SER A 364 18.43 -42.97 15.33
CA SER A 364 18.61 -43.94 14.23
C SER A 364 17.91 -43.52 12.92
N VAL A 365 16.94 -42.59 12.99
CA VAL A 365 16.25 -42.07 11.80
C VAL A 365 17.04 -40.99 11.07
N ILE A 366 18.09 -40.43 11.69
CA ILE A 366 18.91 -39.38 11.08
C ILE A 366 19.77 -39.99 9.96
N THR A 367 19.58 -39.49 8.75
CA THR A 367 20.30 -39.93 7.54
C THR A 367 21.16 -38.84 6.91
N GLY A 368 21.05 -37.59 7.41
CA GLY A 368 21.77 -36.43 6.90
C GLY A 368 21.76 -35.28 7.90
N ARG A 369 21.90 -34.06 7.40
CA ARG A 369 21.89 -32.81 8.18
C ARG A 369 20.64 -32.00 7.87
N GLY A 370 20.37 -31.05 8.76
CA GLY A 370 19.28 -30.10 8.61
C GLY A 370 19.04 -29.30 9.88
N GLY A 371 17.98 -28.53 9.85
CA GLY A 371 17.43 -27.77 10.96
C GLY A 371 15.99 -27.34 10.69
N PRO A 372 15.35 -26.71 11.68
CA PRO A 372 13.97 -26.26 11.59
C PRO A 372 13.65 -25.44 10.33
N GLY A 373 14.47 -24.45 9.97
CA GLY A 373 14.20 -23.61 8.80
C GLY A 373 14.19 -24.38 7.47
N GLN A 374 15.09 -25.35 7.34
CA GLN A 374 15.19 -26.24 6.18
C GLN A 374 14.02 -27.24 6.11
N GLU A 375 13.60 -27.81 7.23
CA GLU A 375 12.43 -28.70 7.23
C GLU A 375 11.12 -27.95 6.97
N LEU A 376 10.99 -26.74 7.52
CA LEU A 376 9.86 -25.85 7.28
C LEU A 376 9.73 -25.51 5.79
N THR A 377 10.83 -25.12 5.13
CA THR A 377 10.81 -24.84 3.69
C THR A 377 10.63 -26.09 2.83
N ALA A 378 11.29 -27.21 3.16
CA ALA A 378 11.07 -28.47 2.44
C ALA A 378 9.60 -28.94 2.51
N SER A 379 8.96 -28.82 3.68
CA SER A 379 7.54 -29.13 3.87
C SER A 379 6.62 -28.13 3.14
N PHE A 380 6.95 -26.84 3.16
CA PHE A 380 6.26 -25.84 2.35
C PHE A 380 6.29 -26.20 0.87
N ALA A 381 7.45 -26.58 0.32
CA ALA A 381 7.60 -26.97 -1.09
C ALA A 381 6.67 -28.12 -1.48
N LEU A 382 6.47 -29.11 -0.59
CA LEU A 382 5.54 -30.23 -0.82
C LEU A 382 4.09 -29.76 -1.02
N ALA A 383 3.69 -28.70 -0.33
CA ALA A 383 2.31 -28.17 -0.36
C ALA A 383 2.13 -27.00 -1.34
N ALA A 384 3.20 -26.26 -1.65
CA ALA A 384 3.20 -25.03 -2.44
C ALA A 384 2.95 -25.24 -3.94
N GLU A 385 3.01 -26.47 -4.47
CA GLU A 385 2.59 -26.81 -5.84
C GLU A 385 1.15 -26.32 -6.14
N LYS A 386 0.32 -26.18 -5.10
CA LYS A 386 -1.07 -25.69 -5.17
C LYS A 386 -1.23 -24.18 -4.91
N ALA A 387 -0.13 -23.44 -4.82
CA ALA A 387 -0.09 -22.00 -4.57
C ALA A 387 0.94 -21.34 -5.53
N PRO A 388 0.64 -21.26 -6.83
CA PRO A 388 1.63 -20.95 -7.86
C PRO A 388 2.24 -19.57 -7.67
N GLY A 389 3.55 -19.48 -7.90
CA GLY A 389 4.36 -18.26 -7.74
C GLY A 389 4.67 -17.88 -6.30
N CYS A 390 4.16 -18.57 -5.27
CA CYS A 390 4.52 -18.27 -3.89
C CYS A 390 5.97 -18.66 -3.60
N ALA A 391 6.67 -17.88 -2.77
CA ALA A 391 8.02 -18.19 -2.31
C ALA A 391 8.12 -17.97 -0.80
N LEU A 392 8.72 -18.94 -0.10
CA LEU A 392 8.97 -18.90 1.33
C LEU A 392 10.46 -19.02 1.59
N LEU A 393 10.99 -18.07 2.37
CA LEU A 393 12.30 -18.17 3.01
C LEU A 393 12.12 -18.37 4.50
N SER A 394 12.87 -19.32 5.06
CA SER A 394 13.01 -19.51 6.50
C SER A 394 14.49 -19.67 6.82
N ILE A 395 15.00 -18.80 7.69
CA ILE A 395 16.40 -18.82 8.12
C ILE A 395 16.51 -18.63 9.64
N ASP A 396 17.42 -19.35 10.28
CA ASP A 396 17.96 -18.92 11.56
C ASP A 396 18.81 -17.67 11.30
N SER A 397 18.37 -16.57 11.90
CA SER A 397 18.98 -15.27 11.71
C SER A 397 20.43 -15.20 12.16
N GLU A 398 20.99 -16.14 12.92
CA GLU A 398 22.44 -16.20 13.18
C GLU A 398 23.28 -16.60 11.96
N GLY A 399 22.66 -17.35 11.03
CA GLY A 399 23.29 -17.81 9.79
C GLY A 399 23.64 -19.29 9.71
N THR A 400 23.22 -20.11 10.67
CA THR A 400 23.26 -21.58 10.60
C THR A 400 22.01 -22.18 11.20
N ASP A 401 21.40 -23.14 10.52
CA ASP A 401 20.16 -23.80 10.91
C ASP A 401 20.43 -25.26 11.31
N GLY A 402 20.23 -25.55 12.60
CA GLY A 402 20.50 -26.86 13.19
C GLY A 402 21.97 -27.28 13.06
N THR A 403 22.20 -28.42 12.40
CA THR A 403 23.54 -28.99 12.16
C THR A 403 24.12 -28.61 10.79
N ALA A 404 23.37 -27.86 9.99
CA ALA A 404 23.76 -27.47 8.65
C ALA A 404 24.67 -26.23 8.64
N PRO A 405 25.58 -26.11 7.66
CA PRO A 405 26.34 -24.88 7.42
C PRO A 405 25.50 -23.77 6.75
N ALA A 406 24.27 -24.06 6.34
CA ALA A 406 23.33 -23.11 5.76
C ALA A 406 22.50 -22.43 6.86
N ALA A 407 22.09 -21.19 6.63
CA ALA A 407 21.20 -20.42 7.49
C ALA A 407 19.77 -20.94 7.47
N GLY A 408 19.39 -21.72 6.47
CA GLY A 408 18.02 -22.19 6.26
C GLY A 408 17.78 -22.53 4.79
N GLY A 409 16.55 -22.32 4.33
CA GLY A 409 16.14 -22.60 2.95
C GLY A 409 15.28 -21.50 2.34
N ILE A 410 15.20 -21.50 1.00
CA ILE A 410 14.19 -20.78 0.23
C ILE A 410 13.56 -21.73 -0.77
N THR A 411 12.24 -21.90 -0.69
CA THR A 411 11.48 -22.79 -1.58
C THR A 411 10.27 -22.07 -2.11
N ASP A 412 9.76 -22.52 -3.24
CA ASP A 412 8.66 -21.94 -3.99
C ASP A 412 7.75 -23.00 -4.61
N SER A 413 6.79 -22.56 -5.41
CA SER A 413 5.82 -23.44 -6.07
C SER A 413 6.44 -24.41 -7.08
N GLN A 414 7.69 -24.20 -7.52
CA GLN A 414 8.41 -25.04 -8.48
C GLN A 414 9.45 -25.97 -7.83
N SER A 415 9.75 -25.77 -6.55
CA SER A 415 10.86 -26.46 -5.87
C SER A 415 10.65 -27.98 -5.81
N LEU A 416 9.41 -28.43 -5.57
CA LEU A 416 9.06 -29.86 -5.63
C LEU A 416 9.26 -30.47 -7.02
N HIS A 417 8.90 -29.73 -8.07
CA HIS A 417 9.10 -30.18 -9.45
C HIS A 417 10.60 -30.31 -9.76
N THR A 418 11.39 -29.33 -9.33
CA THR A 418 12.85 -29.33 -9.47
C THR A 418 13.48 -30.53 -8.76
N ALA A 419 13.11 -30.79 -7.51
CA ALA A 419 13.59 -31.94 -6.74
C ALA A 419 13.28 -33.27 -7.45
N ARG A 420 12.04 -33.46 -7.93
CA ARG A 420 11.66 -34.65 -8.70
C ARG A 420 12.46 -34.79 -9.98
N GLY A 421 12.70 -33.69 -10.70
CA GLY A 421 13.49 -33.67 -11.92
C GLY A 421 14.95 -34.10 -11.72
N GLN A 422 15.50 -33.88 -10.52
CA GLN A 422 16.85 -34.27 -10.13
C GLN A 422 16.91 -35.62 -9.37
N GLY A 423 15.78 -36.30 -9.18
CA GLY A 423 15.72 -37.58 -8.44
C GLY A 423 15.85 -37.42 -6.92
N ILE A 424 15.59 -36.24 -6.38
CA ILE A 424 15.62 -35.93 -4.95
C ILE A 424 14.22 -36.12 -4.34
N ASP A 425 14.11 -36.93 -3.28
CA ASP A 425 12.85 -37.18 -2.56
C ASP A 425 12.77 -36.32 -1.28
N LEU A 426 12.04 -35.20 -1.36
CA LEU A 426 11.82 -34.31 -0.21
C LEU A 426 11.06 -34.99 0.94
N HIS A 427 10.19 -35.97 0.66
CA HIS A 427 9.53 -36.72 1.73
C HIS A 427 10.51 -37.64 2.47
N ALA A 428 11.46 -38.25 1.76
CA ALA A 428 12.52 -39.03 2.39
C ALA A 428 13.47 -38.12 3.19
N ALA A 429 13.80 -36.94 2.66
CA ALA A 429 14.62 -35.96 3.36
C ALA A 429 13.98 -35.52 4.70
N LEU A 430 12.69 -35.22 4.72
CA LEU A 430 11.96 -34.89 5.95
C LEU A 430 11.93 -36.06 6.95
N ARG A 431 11.63 -37.29 6.49
CA ARG A 431 11.64 -38.48 7.38
C ARG A 431 13.03 -38.78 7.96
N GLY A 432 14.06 -38.48 7.19
CA GLY A 432 15.45 -38.77 7.51
C GLY A 432 16.21 -37.60 8.12
N HIS A 433 15.56 -36.46 8.39
CA HIS A 433 16.17 -35.21 8.84
C HIS A 433 17.39 -34.78 8.00
N ALA A 434 17.30 -34.98 6.68
CA ALA A 434 18.35 -34.75 5.68
C ALA A 434 17.98 -33.61 4.71
N CYS A 435 17.25 -32.61 5.20
CA CYS A 435 16.76 -31.52 4.35
C CYS A 435 17.87 -30.60 3.85
N TYR A 436 19.02 -30.51 4.54
CA TYR A 436 20.18 -29.79 4.03
C TYR A 436 20.65 -30.37 2.70
N GLU A 437 20.94 -31.68 2.67
CA GLU A 437 21.43 -32.34 1.46
C GLU A 437 20.43 -32.23 0.30
N ALA A 438 19.13 -32.31 0.59
CA ALA A 438 18.09 -32.19 -0.42
C ALA A 438 17.97 -30.76 -0.99
N LEU A 439 17.96 -29.74 -0.13
CA LEU A 439 17.85 -28.34 -0.55
C LEU A 439 19.14 -27.85 -1.23
N ASP A 440 20.31 -28.23 -0.72
CA ASP A 440 21.61 -27.89 -1.32
C ASP A 440 21.74 -28.49 -2.73
N ALA A 441 21.30 -29.74 -2.92
CA ALA A 441 21.32 -30.41 -4.21
C ALA A 441 20.49 -29.67 -5.28
N ILE A 442 19.33 -29.13 -4.91
CA ILE A 442 18.45 -28.41 -5.84
C ILE A 442 18.78 -26.92 -5.95
N GLY A 443 19.70 -26.40 -5.13
CA GLY A 443 20.12 -24.99 -5.12
C GLY A 443 19.31 -24.07 -4.21
N ASP A 444 18.51 -24.63 -3.28
CA ASP A 444 17.58 -23.91 -2.41
C ASP A 444 18.09 -23.66 -0.98
N ALA A 445 19.29 -24.15 -0.63
CA ALA A 445 19.95 -23.85 0.64
C ALA A 445 20.42 -22.39 0.70
N VAL A 446 20.14 -21.68 1.80
CA VAL A 446 20.50 -20.26 1.96
C VAL A 446 21.78 -20.13 2.80
N PHE A 447 22.81 -19.50 2.26
CA PHE A 447 24.09 -19.30 2.96
C PHE A 447 24.31 -17.82 3.30
N THR A 448 24.51 -17.52 4.58
CA THR A 448 24.80 -16.15 5.03
C THR A 448 26.16 -16.01 5.72
N GLY A 449 26.65 -17.06 6.39
CA GLY A 449 27.69 -16.87 7.42
C GLY A 449 27.14 -16.09 8.61
N ASN A 450 28.01 -15.50 9.43
CA ASN A 450 27.56 -14.73 10.59
C ASN A 450 26.87 -13.44 10.13
N THR A 451 25.59 -13.29 10.48
CA THR A 451 24.80 -12.12 10.07
C THR A 451 25.03 -10.91 10.96
N GLY A 452 25.63 -11.09 12.15
CA GLY A 452 25.74 -10.10 13.19
C GLY A 452 24.51 -9.98 14.10
N THR A 453 23.56 -10.91 14.03
CA THR A 453 22.41 -11.01 14.95
C THR A 453 22.11 -12.46 15.33
N ASN A 454 21.15 -12.68 16.22
CA ASN A 454 20.60 -14.01 16.55
C ASN A 454 19.24 -13.81 17.23
N LEU A 455 18.17 -14.01 16.47
CA LEU A 455 16.77 -13.84 16.83
C LEU A 455 15.94 -15.07 16.42
N CYS A 456 16.57 -16.26 16.43
CA CYS A 456 15.98 -17.51 15.95
C CYS A 456 15.48 -17.36 14.50
N ASP A 457 14.33 -17.97 14.18
CA ASP A 457 13.82 -18.10 12.83
C ASP A 457 13.18 -16.80 12.34
N LEU A 458 13.57 -16.36 11.14
CA LEU A 458 12.87 -15.35 10.35
C LEU A 458 12.23 -16.02 9.13
N ASN A 459 10.91 -15.97 9.07
CA ASN A 459 10.11 -16.52 7.98
C ASN A 459 9.47 -15.39 7.17
N ILE A 460 9.70 -15.41 5.86
CA ILE A 460 9.15 -14.43 4.91
C ILE A 460 8.50 -15.20 3.77
N LEU A 461 7.18 -15.09 3.67
CA LEU A 461 6.36 -15.69 2.62
C LEU A 461 5.82 -14.59 1.71
N TYR A 462 6.20 -14.61 0.44
CA TYR A 462 5.55 -13.78 -0.57
C TYR A 462 4.46 -14.58 -1.29
N VAL A 463 3.27 -13.99 -1.39
CA VAL A 463 2.11 -14.55 -2.07
C VAL A 463 1.75 -13.60 -3.22
N PRO A 464 2.07 -13.93 -4.48
CA PRO A 464 1.66 -13.11 -5.61
C PRO A 464 0.16 -13.27 -5.85
N ALA A 465 -0.45 -12.26 -6.48
CA ALA A 465 -1.73 -12.48 -7.12
C ALA A 465 -1.56 -13.62 -8.14
N LEU A 466 -2.54 -14.50 -8.24
CA LEU A 466 -2.57 -15.45 -9.35
C LEU A 466 -2.51 -14.62 -10.64
N ALA A 467 -1.47 -14.85 -11.46
CA ALA A 467 -1.47 -14.32 -12.82
C ALA A 467 -2.79 -14.78 -13.44
N ASP A 468 -3.62 -13.81 -13.84
CA ASP A 468 -5.03 -14.02 -14.19
C ASP A 468 -5.23 -15.43 -14.77
N THR A 469 -5.83 -16.33 -13.98
CA THR A 469 -6.53 -17.48 -14.54
C THR A 469 -7.48 -16.86 -15.53
N VAL A 470 -7.13 -16.91 -16.83
CA VAL A 470 -7.81 -16.31 -17.99
C VAL A 470 -8.79 -15.20 -17.56
N PRO A 471 -8.47 -13.90 -17.72
CA PRO A 471 -9.40 -12.85 -17.34
C PRO A 471 -10.78 -13.23 -17.86
N PRO A 472 -11.83 -13.17 -17.02
CA PRO A 472 -13.16 -13.68 -17.35
C PRO A 472 -13.44 -13.31 -18.81
N SER A 473 -13.61 -14.32 -19.67
CA SER A 473 -13.52 -14.16 -21.14
C SER A 473 -14.18 -12.85 -21.54
N ARG A 474 -13.37 -11.92 -22.07
CA ARG A 474 -13.79 -10.55 -22.42
C ARG A 474 -14.67 -10.51 -23.68
N ARG A 475 -14.93 -11.67 -24.27
CA ARG A 475 -15.82 -11.77 -25.41
C ARG A 475 -17.25 -11.48 -24.98
N ILE A 476 -17.95 -10.68 -25.76
CA ILE A 476 -19.36 -10.39 -25.55
C ILE A 476 -20.16 -11.68 -25.74
N LYS A 477 -20.86 -12.10 -24.68
CA LYS A 477 -21.80 -13.23 -24.69
C LYS A 477 -23.19 -12.78 -25.14
N SER A 478 -23.65 -11.63 -24.65
CA SER A 478 -24.96 -11.08 -25.00
C SER A 478 -25.00 -9.57 -24.80
N VAL A 479 -25.80 -8.91 -25.64
CA VAL A 479 -26.18 -7.51 -25.50
C VAL A 479 -27.70 -7.44 -25.42
N HIS A 480 -28.24 -6.69 -24.47
CA HIS A 480 -29.69 -6.56 -24.31
C HIS A 480 -30.08 -5.14 -23.93
N ALA A 481 -31.06 -4.59 -24.63
CA ALA A 481 -31.59 -3.26 -24.42
C ALA A 481 -33.02 -3.25 -23.87
N ARG A 482 -33.34 -2.19 -23.13
CA ARG A 482 -34.66 -1.90 -22.58
C ARG A 482 -34.94 -0.40 -22.56
N GLN A 483 -36.22 -0.05 -22.47
CA GLN A 483 -36.67 1.33 -22.26
C GLN A 483 -36.79 1.60 -20.75
N ILE A 484 -36.18 2.68 -20.29
CA ILE A 484 -36.31 3.24 -18.94
C ILE A 484 -36.62 4.75 -19.03
N ILE A 485 -36.52 5.51 -17.93
CA ILE A 485 -36.84 6.95 -17.89
C ILE A 485 -35.66 7.81 -17.40
N ASP A 486 -35.52 9.00 -17.96
CA ASP A 486 -34.55 10.03 -17.52
C ASP A 486 -35.08 10.84 -16.30
N CYS A 487 -34.28 11.78 -15.78
CA CYS A 487 -34.68 12.61 -14.64
C CYS A 487 -35.89 13.54 -14.92
N LYS A 488 -36.24 13.75 -16.20
CA LYS A 488 -37.43 14.49 -16.64
C LYS A 488 -38.61 13.58 -16.96
N CYS A 489 -38.54 12.30 -16.57
CA CYS A 489 -39.56 11.28 -16.84
C CYS A 489 -39.79 11.00 -18.33
N ARG A 490 -38.79 11.23 -19.19
CA ARG A 490 -38.86 10.93 -20.63
C ARG A 490 -38.24 9.56 -20.89
N PRO A 491 -38.79 8.75 -21.82
CA PRO A 491 -38.19 7.46 -22.16
C PRO A 491 -36.74 7.56 -22.65
N MET A 492 -35.92 6.57 -22.35
CA MET A 492 -34.53 6.46 -22.81
C MET A 492 -34.08 4.99 -22.91
N VAL A 493 -32.99 4.76 -23.64
CA VAL A 493 -32.44 3.42 -23.89
C VAL A 493 -31.38 3.09 -22.83
N GLU A 494 -31.52 1.94 -22.18
CA GLU A 494 -30.49 1.30 -21.35
C GLU A 494 -30.08 -0.03 -21.98
N VAL A 495 -28.79 -0.34 -21.93
CA VAL A 495 -28.19 -1.54 -22.50
C VAL A 495 -27.29 -2.23 -21.47
N ASP A 496 -27.44 -3.55 -21.36
CA ASP A 496 -26.47 -4.41 -20.69
C ASP A 496 -25.61 -5.15 -21.73
N VAL A 497 -24.29 -5.14 -21.53
CA VAL A 497 -23.33 -6.00 -22.23
C VAL A 497 -22.79 -7.01 -21.22
N VAL A 498 -23.03 -8.28 -21.48
CA VAL A 498 -22.57 -9.40 -20.65
C VAL A 498 -21.45 -10.13 -21.38
N THR A 499 -20.34 -10.36 -20.70
CA THR A 499 -19.21 -11.12 -21.24
C THR A 499 -19.37 -12.61 -20.98
N GLU A 500 -18.64 -13.44 -21.73
CA GLU A 500 -18.56 -14.89 -21.48
C GLU A 500 -18.01 -15.21 -20.08
N GLY A 501 -17.16 -14.32 -19.56
CA GLY A 501 -16.66 -14.35 -18.20
C GLY A 501 -17.65 -13.93 -17.11
N GLY A 502 -18.87 -13.55 -17.46
CA GLY A 502 -19.94 -13.24 -16.52
C GLY A 502 -19.95 -11.81 -15.97
N VAL A 503 -19.01 -10.95 -16.37
CA VAL A 503 -19.08 -9.52 -16.01
C VAL A 503 -20.13 -8.81 -16.86
N ILE A 504 -20.78 -7.80 -16.27
CA ILE A 504 -21.84 -7.00 -16.87
C ILE A 504 -21.42 -5.53 -16.85
N GLY A 505 -21.54 -4.86 -17.98
CA GLY A 505 -21.51 -3.40 -18.07
C GLY A 505 -22.86 -2.86 -18.52
N THR A 506 -23.33 -1.81 -17.85
CA THR A 506 -24.64 -1.18 -18.14
C THR A 506 -24.45 0.27 -18.55
N GLY A 507 -25.01 0.65 -19.71
CA GLY A 507 -24.94 1.99 -20.28
C GLY A 507 -26.32 2.53 -20.65
N ALA A 508 -26.54 3.83 -20.45
CA ALA A 508 -27.78 4.51 -20.80
C ALA A 508 -27.52 5.86 -21.47
N ALA A 509 -28.42 6.26 -22.38
CA ALA A 509 -28.29 7.47 -23.16
C ALA A 509 -29.11 8.62 -22.55
N PRO A 510 -28.46 9.66 -21.98
CA PRO A 510 -29.17 10.85 -21.56
C PRO A 510 -29.68 11.63 -22.79
N THR A 511 -30.69 12.48 -22.62
CA THR A 511 -31.23 13.31 -23.71
C THR A 511 -31.27 14.79 -23.31
N GLY A 512 -30.89 15.69 -24.22
CA GLY A 512 -31.05 17.14 -24.03
C GLY A 512 -32.51 17.61 -24.04
N SER A 513 -32.76 18.87 -23.71
CA SER A 513 -34.08 19.52 -23.86
C SER A 513 -34.18 20.22 -25.21
N SER A 514 -33.10 20.92 -25.58
CA SER A 514 -32.73 21.26 -26.95
C SER A 514 -31.70 20.26 -27.45
N VAL A 515 -31.71 20.02 -28.77
CA VAL A 515 -30.78 19.15 -29.49
C VAL A 515 -30.20 20.00 -30.61
N GLY A 516 -28.89 20.24 -30.59
CA GLY A 516 -28.20 21.04 -31.61
C GLY A 516 -28.31 20.44 -33.01
N MET A 517 -28.20 21.28 -34.04
CA MET A 517 -28.41 20.88 -35.44
C MET A 517 -27.43 19.80 -35.93
N TYR A 518 -26.25 19.72 -35.31
CA TYR A 518 -25.16 18.83 -35.70
C TYR A 518 -24.93 17.66 -34.72
N GLU A 519 -25.82 17.47 -33.73
CA GLU A 519 -25.73 16.36 -32.78
C GLU A 519 -26.11 15.01 -33.41
N SER A 520 -25.63 13.93 -32.81
CA SER A 520 -26.12 12.59 -33.10
C SER A 520 -27.62 12.46 -32.80
N CYS A 521 -28.33 11.76 -33.69
CA CYS A 521 -29.77 11.62 -33.67
C CYS A 521 -30.28 10.84 -32.46
N VAL A 522 -31.27 11.38 -31.76
CA VAL A 522 -32.03 10.65 -30.75
C VAL A 522 -33.27 10.03 -31.42
N LEU A 523 -33.22 8.72 -31.68
CA LEU A 523 -34.33 8.02 -32.33
C LEU A 523 -35.52 7.87 -31.37
N ARG A 524 -36.67 8.40 -31.79
CA ARG A 524 -37.98 8.36 -31.09
C ARG A 524 -39.03 7.67 -31.96
N ASP A 525 -40.05 7.08 -31.32
CA ASP A 525 -41.11 6.36 -32.03
C ASP A 525 -42.14 7.29 -32.67
N GLY A 526 -42.39 8.46 -32.06
CA GLY A 526 -43.30 9.48 -32.59
C GLY A 526 -44.79 9.19 -32.40
N ASP A 527 -45.17 8.15 -31.66
CA ASP A 527 -46.58 7.86 -31.32
C ASP A 527 -47.08 8.75 -30.17
N PRO A 528 -47.99 9.72 -30.41
CA PRO A 528 -48.49 10.61 -29.37
C PRO A 528 -49.20 9.89 -28.22
N ALA A 529 -49.70 8.66 -28.44
CA ALA A 529 -50.37 7.87 -27.40
C ALA A 529 -49.40 7.36 -26.31
N GLU A 530 -48.11 7.22 -26.63
CA GLU A 530 -47.10 6.72 -25.71
C GLU A 530 -46.08 7.83 -25.37
N TYR A 531 -46.07 8.26 -24.10
CA TYR A 531 -45.15 9.28 -23.61
C TYR A 531 -45.12 10.57 -24.48
N GLY A 532 -46.22 10.88 -25.16
CA GLY A 532 -46.30 12.04 -26.05
C GLY A 532 -45.41 11.96 -27.30
N GLY A 533 -45.16 10.76 -27.82
CA GLY A 533 -44.29 10.52 -28.98
C GLY A 533 -42.83 10.29 -28.64
N LEU A 534 -42.48 10.26 -27.35
CA LEU A 534 -41.10 10.18 -26.89
C LEU A 534 -40.65 8.76 -26.54
N SER A 535 -41.43 7.71 -26.78
CA SER A 535 -40.96 6.33 -26.62
C SER A 535 -39.76 6.02 -27.55
N VAL A 536 -38.99 4.99 -27.17
CA VAL A 536 -37.74 4.56 -27.80
C VAL A 536 -37.73 3.06 -28.14
N HIS A 537 -38.90 2.47 -28.35
CA HIS A 537 -39.07 1.06 -28.68
C HIS A 537 -38.30 0.66 -29.94
N ARG A 538 -38.30 1.51 -30.98
CA ARG A 538 -37.52 1.27 -32.20
C ARG A 538 -36.01 1.24 -31.94
N ALA A 539 -35.51 2.14 -31.09
CA ALA A 539 -34.09 2.14 -30.72
C ALA A 539 -33.71 0.89 -29.91
N VAL A 540 -34.57 0.47 -28.97
CA VAL A 540 -34.42 -0.79 -28.22
C VAL A 540 -34.43 -2.00 -29.15
N GLU A 541 -35.32 -2.03 -30.14
CA GLU A 541 -35.40 -3.08 -31.14
C GLU A 541 -34.13 -3.12 -32.01
N ASN A 542 -33.64 -1.96 -32.47
CA ASN A 542 -32.38 -1.84 -33.20
C ASN A 542 -31.20 -2.42 -32.41
N VAL A 543 -31.10 -2.15 -31.09
CA VAL A 543 -30.04 -2.78 -30.27
C VAL A 543 -30.21 -4.29 -30.22
N ASN A 544 -31.39 -4.78 -29.84
CA ASN A 544 -31.63 -6.20 -29.58
C ASN A 544 -31.56 -7.08 -30.85
N GLN A 545 -32.03 -6.57 -31.99
CA GLN A 545 -32.18 -7.36 -33.22
C GLN A 545 -31.07 -7.10 -34.25
N ILE A 546 -30.45 -5.91 -34.24
CA ILE A 546 -29.49 -5.51 -35.29
C ILE A 546 -28.08 -5.38 -34.72
N ILE A 547 -27.88 -4.60 -33.65
CA ILE A 547 -26.55 -4.38 -33.06
C ILE A 547 -26.05 -5.63 -32.32
N ALA A 548 -26.88 -6.20 -31.44
CA ALA A 548 -26.48 -7.31 -30.57
C ALA A 548 -25.90 -8.51 -31.34
N PRO A 549 -26.52 -9.04 -32.42
CA PRO A 549 -25.96 -10.17 -33.16
C PRO A 549 -24.61 -9.88 -33.81
N ARG A 550 -24.29 -8.61 -34.08
CA ARG A 550 -23.02 -8.19 -34.69
C ARG A 550 -21.89 -8.06 -33.69
N LEU A 551 -22.19 -7.77 -32.42
CA LEU A 551 -21.20 -7.58 -31.37
C LEU A 551 -20.86 -8.85 -30.59
N VAL A 552 -21.74 -9.86 -30.56
CA VAL A 552 -21.46 -11.14 -29.88
C VAL A 552 -20.16 -11.76 -30.41
N GLY A 553 -19.27 -12.13 -29.49
CA GLY A 553 -17.95 -12.69 -29.76
C GLY A 553 -16.81 -11.66 -29.89
N MET A 554 -17.13 -10.36 -30.03
CA MET A 554 -16.13 -9.27 -30.00
C MET A 554 -15.58 -9.09 -28.57
N ASP A 555 -14.33 -8.64 -28.46
CA ASP A 555 -13.68 -8.36 -27.17
C ASP A 555 -14.08 -6.97 -26.66
N VAL A 556 -14.64 -6.87 -25.45
CA VAL A 556 -15.03 -5.58 -24.85
C VAL A 556 -13.85 -4.64 -24.64
N ALA A 557 -12.61 -5.13 -24.56
CA ALA A 557 -11.42 -4.29 -24.44
C ALA A 557 -11.06 -3.55 -25.74
N ASP A 558 -11.56 -3.98 -26.90
CA ASP A 558 -11.38 -3.28 -28.17
C ASP A 558 -12.56 -2.32 -28.43
N GLN A 559 -12.64 -1.29 -27.58
CA GLN A 559 -13.70 -0.27 -27.64
C GLN A 559 -13.80 0.36 -29.03
N THR A 560 -12.67 0.63 -29.68
CA THR A 560 -12.61 1.21 -31.02
C THR A 560 -13.19 0.27 -32.08
N ALA A 561 -12.94 -1.04 -32.01
CA ALA A 561 -13.57 -1.98 -32.93
C ALA A 561 -15.08 -2.08 -32.73
N ILE A 562 -15.55 -2.09 -31.48
CA ILE A 562 -16.99 -2.12 -31.16
C ILE A 562 -17.68 -0.86 -31.70
N ASP A 563 -17.16 0.31 -31.37
CA ASP A 563 -17.73 1.59 -31.79
C ASP A 563 -17.74 1.72 -33.32
N ARG A 564 -16.63 1.37 -33.99
CA ARG A 564 -16.54 1.37 -35.45
C ARG A 564 -17.53 0.39 -36.08
N CYS A 565 -17.70 -0.82 -35.53
CA CYS A 565 -18.68 -1.78 -36.04
C CYS A 565 -20.10 -1.20 -36.01
N MET A 566 -20.47 -0.48 -34.95
CA MET A 566 -21.79 0.15 -34.84
C MET A 566 -21.96 1.35 -35.78
N ILE A 567 -20.93 2.18 -35.92
CA ILE A 567 -20.91 3.32 -36.86
C ILE A 567 -21.07 2.83 -38.31
N GLU A 568 -20.32 1.80 -38.71
CA GLU A 568 -20.41 1.20 -40.05
C GLU A 568 -21.76 0.50 -40.29
N LEU A 569 -22.35 -0.10 -39.25
CA LEU A 569 -23.65 -0.76 -39.32
C LEU A 569 -24.79 0.22 -39.52
N ASP A 570 -24.70 1.41 -38.91
CA ASP A 570 -25.65 2.50 -39.13
C ASP A 570 -25.45 3.15 -40.52
N GLY A 571 -24.21 3.44 -40.88
CA GLY A 571 -23.84 3.96 -42.19
C GLY A 571 -24.12 5.46 -42.40
N THR A 572 -24.57 6.19 -41.38
CA THR A 572 -24.88 7.62 -41.47
C THR A 572 -24.05 8.47 -40.49
N PRO A 573 -23.66 9.71 -40.86
CA PRO A 573 -22.79 10.54 -40.00
C PRO A 573 -23.39 10.89 -38.64
N ASP A 574 -24.70 11.09 -38.58
CA ASP A 574 -25.47 11.49 -37.39
C ASP A 574 -26.11 10.29 -36.66
N LYS A 575 -25.93 9.07 -37.17
CA LYS A 575 -26.40 7.82 -36.57
C LYS A 575 -27.93 7.69 -36.54
N HIS A 576 -28.64 8.25 -37.53
CA HIS A 576 -30.11 8.31 -37.50
C HIS A 576 -30.83 7.01 -37.89
N VAL A 577 -30.12 6.03 -38.47
CA VAL A 577 -30.72 4.77 -38.92
C VAL A 577 -30.96 3.83 -37.73
N LEU A 578 -29.93 3.59 -36.92
CA LEU A 578 -30.00 2.79 -35.71
C LEU A 578 -30.40 3.62 -34.49
N GLY A 579 -30.10 4.92 -34.51
CA GLY A 579 -30.27 5.86 -33.41
C GLY A 579 -28.97 6.04 -32.62
N GLY A 580 -28.52 7.29 -32.51
CA GLY A 580 -27.36 7.67 -31.70
C GLY A 580 -27.52 7.28 -30.22
N ASN A 581 -28.75 7.37 -29.69
CA ASN A 581 -29.09 6.88 -28.36
C ASN A 581 -28.94 5.36 -28.20
N ALA A 582 -29.17 4.56 -29.25
CA ALA A 582 -28.93 3.12 -29.22
C ALA A 582 -27.42 2.82 -29.22
N ILE A 583 -26.68 3.40 -30.17
CA ILE A 583 -25.24 3.18 -30.33
C ILE A 583 -24.47 3.63 -29.09
N TYR A 584 -24.80 4.82 -28.56
CA TYR A 584 -24.16 5.38 -27.38
C TYR A 584 -24.34 4.49 -26.14
N SER A 585 -25.55 4.00 -25.87
CA SER A 585 -25.81 3.13 -24.72
C SER A 585 -25.00 1.83 -24.79
N VAL A 586 -24.90 1.23 -25.98
CA VAL A 586 -24.08 0.02 -26.20
C VAL A 586 -22.59 0.34 -26.00
N SER A 587 -22.12 1.47 -26.52
CA SER A 587 -20.73 1.93 -26.39
C SER A 587 -20.32 2.08 -24.92
N VAL A 588 -21.15 2.74 -24.11
CA VAL A 588 -20.93 2.91 -22.66
C VAL A 588 -20.98 1.57 -21.93
N ALA A 589 -21.94 0.71 -22.26
CA ALA A 589 -22.09 -0.61 -21.65
C ALA A 589 -20.87 -1.50 -21.91
N ALA A 590 -20.34 -1.49 -23.14
CA ALA A 590 -19.11 -2.20 -23.49
C ALA A 590 -17.90 -1.66 -22.71
N TYR A 591 -17.77 -0.34 -22.59
CA TYR A 591 -16.65 0.27 -21.87
C TYR A 591 -16.65 -0.08 -20.38
N ARG A 592 -17.85 -0.11 -19.77
CA ARG A 592 -18.04 -0.58 -18.39
C ARG A 592 -17.74 -2.06 -18.22
N ALA A 593 -18.15 -2.89 -19.19
CA ALA A 593 -17.85 -4.31 -19.18
C ALA A 593 -16.34 -4.56 -19.29
N ALA A 594 -15.62 -3.75 -20.07
CA ALA A 594 -14.17 -3.79 -20.19
C ALA A 594 -13.48 -3.49 -18.85
N ALA A 595 -13.86 -2.40 -18.18
CA ALA A 595 -13.34 -2.05 -16.85
C ALA A 595 -13.66 -3.16 -15.82
N ALA A 596 -14.90 -3.63 -15.78
CA ALA A 596 -15.33 -4.70 -14.88
C ALA A 596 -14.56 -6.02 -15.12
N SER A 597 -14.18 -6.32 -16.36
CA SER A 597 -13.37 -7.51 -16.69
C SER A 597 -11.95 -7.47 -16.12
N THR A 598 -11.49 -6.29 -15.70
CA THR A 598 -10.20 -6.06 -15.02
C THR A 598 -10.35 -5.91 -13.50
N GLY A 599 -11.57 -6.02 -12.97
CA GLY A 599 -11.84 -5.82 -11.55
C GLY A 599 -11.71 -4.36 -11.07
N LEU A 600 -11.66 -3.40 -12.01
CA LEU A 600 -11.50 -1.98 -11.72
C LEU A 600 -12.82 -1.22 -11.91
N PRO A 601 -13.10 -0.18 -11.10
CA PRO A 601 -14.06 0.86 -11.44
C PRO A 601 -13.71 1.52 -12.78
N LEU A 602 -14.71 2.05 -13.50
CA LEU A 602 -14.48 2.61 -14.82
C LEU A 602 -13.51 3.81 -14.81
N TYR A 603 -13.62 4.71 -13.83
CA TYR A 603 -12.68 5.83 -13.70
C TYR A 603 -11.22 5.39 -13.49
N ASP A 604 -10.97 4.29 -12.77
CA ASP A 604 -9.62 3.74 -12.58
C ASP A 604 -9.10 3.08 -13.86
N TYR A 605 -9.98 2.39 -14.56
CA TYR A 605 -9.67 1.82 -15.87
C TYR A 605 -9.27 2.90 -16.88
N ILE A 606 -9.95 4.06 -16.86
CA ILE A 606 -9.61 5.22 -17.70
C ILE A 606 -8.28 5.85 -17.25
N ALA A 607 -8.06 6.03 -15.94
CA ALA A 607 -6.84 6.65 -15.40
C ALA A 607 -5.57 5.82 -15.67
N GLY A 608 -5.71 4.50 -15.78
CA GLY A 608 -4.63 3.58 -16.07
C GLY A 608 -3.57 3.55 -14.96
N PRO A 609 -2.32 3.15 -15.27
CA PRO A 609 -1.25 2.97 -14.28
C PRO A 609 -0.90 4.23 -13.47
N GLY A 610 -1.25 5.42 -13.98
CA GLY A 610 -1.01 6.69 -13.31
C GLY A 610 -1.94 6.96 -12.11
N GLY A 611 -3.04 6.19 -11.99
CA GLY A 611 -4.04 6.30 -10.94
C GLY A 611 -4.80 7.63 -10.90
N VAL A 612 -5.90 7.67 -10.16
CA VAL A 612 -6.65 8.89 -9.88
C VAL A 612 -5.91 9.73 -8.83
N ARG A 613 -5.64 11.00 -9.13
CA ARG A 613 -4.94 11.94 -8.22
C ARG A 613 -5.81 13.13 -7.85
N THR A 614 -6.70 13.54 -8.75
CA THR A 614 -7.62 14.64 -8.51
C THR A 614 -9.06 14.30 -8.83
N VAL A 615 -9.99 14.96 -8.13
CA VAL A 615 -11.40 15.09 -8.52
C VAL A 615 -11.67 16.49 -9.08
N PRO A 616 -12.50 16.65 -10.13
CA PRO A 616 -12.82 17.95 -10.72
C PRO A 616 -13.55 18.88 -9.76
N ILE A 617 -13.34 20.20 -9.92
CA ILE A 617 -14.16 21.23 -9.29
C ILE A 617 -15.56 21.23 -9.94
N PRO A 618 -16.65 20.99 -9.19
CA PRO A 618 -18.00 21.03 -9.74
C PRO A 618 -18.49 22.48 -9.95
N SER A 619 -19.13 22.74 -11.08
CA SER A 619 -19.93 23.95 -11.29
C SER A 619 -21.43 23.68 -11.11
N PHE A 620 -22.10 24.63 -10.46
CA PHE A 620 -23.48 24.47 -10.01
C PHE A 620 -24.36 25.51 -10.71
N ASN A 621 -25.21 25.05 -11.62
CA ASN A 621 -26.28 25.88 -12.19
C ASN A 621 -27.30 26.21 -11.08
N VAL A 622 -27.26 27.43 -10.55
CA VAL A 622 -28.10 27.87 -9.44
C VAL A 622 -29.33 28.65 -9.91
N LEU A 623 -29.30 29.19 -11.14
CA LEU A 623 -30.37 30.00 -11.69
C LEU A 623 -30.54 29.74 -13.20
N ASN A 624 -31.78 29.45 -13.60
CA ASN A 624 -32.18 29.12 -14.97
C ASN A 624 -32.85 30.31 -15.67
N GLY A 625 -32.34 30.65 -16.85
CA GLY A 625 -32.98 31.55 -17.79
C GLY A 625 -33.96 30.85 -18.74
N GLY A 626 -34.12 31.43 -19.92
CA GLY A 626 -35.20 31.11 -20.83
C GLY A 626 -36.50 31.83 -20.47
N ASN A 627 -37.63 31.31 -20.96
CA ASN A 627 -38.95 31.89 -20.75
C ASN A 627 -39.61 31.30 -19.49
N ASN A 628 -39.41 31.95 -18.35
CA ASN A 628 -39.96 31.51 -17.07
C ASN A 628 -40.84 32.59 -16.44
N ASN A 629 -42.08 32.27 -16.07
CA ASN A 629 -42.97 33.17 -15.32
C ASN A 629 -43.20 34.57 -15.94
N GLY A 630 -43.20 34.67 -17.27
CA GLY A 630 -43.32 35.95 -17.97
C GLY A 630 -42.03 36.78 -18.02
N ILE A 631 -40.90 36.24 -17.56
CA ILE A 631 -39.56 36.81 -17.69
C ILE A 631 -38.85 36.05 -18.81
N ARG A 632 -38.34 36.78 -19.81
CA ARG A 632 -37.48 36.24 -20.87
C ARG A 632 -36.03 36.56 -20.53
N GLN A 633 -35.39 35.67 -19.76
CA GLN A 633 -33.96 35.80 -19.46
C GLN A 633 -33.15 35.19 -20.60
N ALA A 634 -32.31 36.00 -21.24
CA ALA A 634 -31.57 35.64 -22.44
C ALA A 634 -30.52 34.55 -22.19
N PHE A 635 -29.79 34.60 -21.09
CA PHE A 635 -28.76 33.59 -20.78
C PHE A 635 -29.37 32.39 -20.05
N ASN A 636 -29.03 31.19 -20.48
CA ASN A 636 -29.73 29.97 -20.10
C ASN A 636 -29.37 29.45 -18.69
N GLU A 637 -28.10 29.46 -18.30
CA GLU A 637 -27.66 29.00 -16.98
C GLU A 637 -26.65 29.95 -16.33
N PHE A 638 -26.90 30.29 -15.06
CA PHE A 638 -25.99 31.06 -14.24
C PHE A 638 -25.40 30.13 -13.18
N LEU A 639 -24.08 29.93 -13.23
CA LEU A 639 -23.39 28.93 -12.44
C LEU A 639 -22.48 29.56 -11.37
N VAL A 640 -22.39 28.87 -10.23
CA VAL A 640 -21.42 29.15 -9.17
C VAL A 640 -20.36 28.04 -9.16
N MET A 641 -19.10 28.43 -9.01
CA MET A 641 -17.94 27.54 -8.93
C MET A 641 -17.16 27.81 -7.63
N PRO A 642 -17.21 26.92 -6.63
CA PRO A 642 -16.40 27.01 -5.41
C PRO A 642 -14.96 26.57 -5.68
N TYR A 643 -14.27 27.29 -6.57
CA TYR A 643 -12.98 26.88 -7.14
C TYR A 643 -11.80 26.91 -6.17
N ARG A 644 -11.95 27.62 -5.05
CA ARG A 644 -10.95 27.76 -3.98
C ARG A 644 -11.35 27.08 -2.67
N ALA A 645 -12.35 26.21 -2.71
CA ALA A 645 -12.62 25.34 -1.58
C ALA A 645 -11.39 24.47 -1.25
N SER A 646 -11.20 24.12 0.01
CA SER A 646 -10.07 23.31 0.48
C SER A 646 -10.12 21.86 -0.01
N ASP A 647 -11.33 21.34 -0.22
CA ASP A 647 -11.59 19.99 -0.73
C ASP A 647 -12.99 19.90 -1.37
N ILE A 648 -13.29 18.72 -1.91
CA ILE A 648 -14.56 18.46 -2.60
C ILE A 648 -15.76 18.53 -1.66
N GLU A 649 -15.61 18.11 -0.41
CA GLU A 649 -16.66 18.19 0.60
C GLU A 649 -17.03 19.64 0.91
N GLN A 650 -16.02 20.51 1.10
CA GLN A 650 -16.27 21.94 1.29
C GLN A 650 -16.88 22.57 0.03
N ALA A 651 -16.42 22.20 -1.17
CA ALA A 651 -16.99 22.73 -2.41
C ALA A 651 -18.49 22.43 -2.53
N VAL A 652 -18.90 21.19 -2.20
CA VAL A 652 -20.31 20.78 -2.16
C VAL A 652 -21.07 21.54 -1.07
N GLU A 653 -20.50 21.67 0.12
CA GLU A 653 -21.13 22.41 1.22
C GLU A 653 -21.39 23.89 0.86
N ILE A 654 -20.41 24.56 0.27
CA ILE A 654 -20.54 25.95 -0.20
C ILE A 654 -21.69 26.06 -1.19
N ALA A 655 -21.73 25.19 -2.19
CA ALA A 655 -22.77 25.22 -3.21
C ALA A 655 -24.18 25.00 -2.64
N VAL A 656 -24.34 24.07 -1.69
CA VAL A 656 -25.63 23.82 -1.03
C VAL A 656 -26.07 25.04 -0.23
N LYS A 657 -25.17 25.65 0.55
CA LYS A 657 -25.46 26.86 1.34
C LYS A 657 -25.85 28.04 0.46
N VAL A 658 -25.05 28.32 -0.57
CA VAL A 658 -25.30 29.42 -1.52
C VAL A 658 -26.61 29.20 -2.27
N PHE A 659 -26.92 27.98 -2.70
CA PHE A 659 -28.18 27.70 -3.41
C PHE A 659 -29.42 27.90 -2.53
N GLN A 660 -29.37 27.49 -1.27
CA GLN A 660 -30.46 27.72 -0.31
C GLN A 660 -30.64 29.21 -0.01
N GLU A 661 -29.54 29.92 0.22
CA GLU A 661 -29.57 31.36 0.50
C GLU A 661 -30.03 32.18 -0.70
N LEU A 662 -29.66 31.78 -1.92
CA LEU A 662 -30.17 32.41 -3.14
C LEU A 662 -31.70 32.36 -3.22
N GLY A 663 -32.32 31.28 -2.74
CA GLY A 663 -33.79 31.21 -2.64
C GLY A 663 -34.38 32.28 -1.70
N ASN A 664 -33.68 32.62 -0.62
CA ASN A 664 -34.08 33.70 0.30
C ASN A 664 -33.89 35.07 -0.34
N VAL A 665 -32.74 35.28 -1.00
CA VAL A 665 -32.41 36.53 -1.70
C VAL A 665 -33.41 36.81 -2.84
N ILE A 666 -33.77 35.80 -3.63
CA ILE A 666 -34.78 35.93 -4.68
C ILE A 666 -36.15 36.27 -4.08
N ARG A 667 -36.52 35.63 -2.95
CA ARG A 667 -37.79 35.93 -2.27
C ARG A 667 -37.85 37.38 -1.79
N GLU A 668 -36.75 37.88 -1.22
CA GLU A 668 -36.65 39.27 -0.78
C GLU A 668 -36.75 40.24 -1.96
N TYR A 669 -36.07 39.93 -3.08
CA TYR A 669 -36.08 40.76 -4.28
C TYR A 669 -37.45 40.82 -4.98
N THR A 670 -38.12 39.67 -5.09
CA THR A 670 -39.39 39.55 -5.84
C THR A 670 -40.64 39.76 -4.98
N GLY A 671 -40.52 39.63 -3.66
CA GLY A 671 -41.67 39.57 -2.75
C GLY A 671 -42.48 38.28 -2.82
N ALA A 672 -42.04 37.27 -3.59
CA ALA A 672 -42.75 36.01 -3.82
C ALA A 672 -41.85 34.79 -3.59
N ALA A 673 -42.45 33.61 -3.39
CA ALA A 673 -41.66 32.38 -3.28
C ALA A 673 -40.94 32.07 -4.60
N PRO A 674 -39.63 31.73 -4.58
CA PRO A 674 -38.90 31.41 -5.80
C PRO A 674 -39.41 30.10 -6.41
N MET A 675 -39.40 30.03 -7.74
CA MET A 675 -39.82 28.84 -8.49
C MET A 675 -38.63 28.08 -9.03
N VAL A 676 -38.83 26.79 -9.28
CA VAL A 676 -37.81 25.88 -9.79
C VAL A 676 -37.86 25.86 -11.32
N GLY A 677 -36.74 26.10 -11.97
CA GLY A 677 -36.59 26.07 -13.42
C GLY A 677 -36.46 24.66 -13.98
N GLY A 678 -36.43 24.56 -15.31
CA GLY A 678 -36.41 23.29 -16.04
C GLY A 678 -35.17 22.41 -15.82
N SER A 679 -34.08 22.95 -15.26
CA SER A 679 -32.87 22.21 -14.87
C SER A 679 -32.65 22.23 -13.34
N TYR A 680 -33.72 22.40 -12.58
CA TYR A 680 -33.79 22.34 -11.10
C TYR A 680 -33.15 23.48 -10.32
N GLY A 681 -32.50 24.45 -10.99
CA GLY A 681 -32.09 25.73 -10.40
C GLY A 681 -33.31 26.63 -10.12
N TRP A 682 -33.08 27.82 -9.56
CA TRP A 682 -34.16 28.81 -9.40
C TRP A 682 -34.46 29.51 -10.73
N CYS A 683 -35.72 29.83 -11.02
CA CYS A 683 -36.03 30.66 -12.20
C CYS A 683 -35.43 32.06 -12.03
N ALA A 684 -34.85 32.60 -13.11
CA ALA A 684 -34.36 33.97 -13.16
C ALA A 684 -35.44 34.98 -12.75
N PRO A 685 -35.20 35.84 -11.74
CA PRO A 685 -36.17 36.85 -11.31
C PRO A 685 -36.08 38.16 -12.10
N SER A 686 -35.20 38.26 -13.10
CA SER A 686 -34.98 39.44 -13.93
C SER A 686 -34.58 39.04 -15.36
N GLU A 687 -34.92 39.87 -16.35
CA GLU A 687 -34.42 39.75 -17.73
C GLU A 687 -32.98 40.28 -17.87
N ASP A 688 -32.52 41.11 -16.93
CA ASP A 688 -31.16 41.64 -16.93
C ASP A 688 -30.20 40.65 -16.26
N PRO A 689 -29.22 40.08 -17.01
CA PRO A 689 -28.21 39.19 -16.43
C PRO A 689 -27.42 39.80 -15.27
N GLU A 690 -27.15 41.11 -15.29
CA GLU A 690 -26.39 41.78 -14.24
C GLU A 690 -27.13 41.69 -12.90
N VAL A 691 -28.45 41.90 -12.91
CA VAL A 691 -29.30 41.75 -11.72
C VAL A 691 -29.26 40.30 -11.21
N CYS A 692 -29.29 39.31 -12.09
CA CYS A 692 -29.19 37.92 -11.68
C CYS A 692 -27.84 37.61 -11.01
N LEU A 693 -26.75 38.12 -11.57
CA LEU A 693 -25.40 37.97 -11.01
C LEU A 693 -25.27 38.67 -9.65
N ASP A 694 -25.85 39.87 -9.48
CA ASP A 694 -25.88 40.59 -8.20
C ASP A 694 -26.59 39.81 -7.09
N LEU A 695 -27.72 39.17 -7.41
CA LEU A 695 -28.45 38.35 -6.43
C LEU A 695 -27.65 37.11 -6.03
N ILE A 696 -26.96 36.48 -6.96
CA ILE A 696 -26.06 35.35 -6.66
C ILE A 696 -24.85 35.81 -5.84
N ALA A 697 -24.23 36.94 -6.21
CA ALA A 697 -23.12 37.53 -5.47
C ALA A 697 -23.52 37.89 -4.03
N ARG A 698 -24.73 38.43 -3.84
CA ARG A 698 -25.31 38.69 -2.52
C ARG A 698 -25.48 37.40 -1.72
N ALA A 699 -25.98 36.32 -2.33
CA ALA A 699 -26.11 35.03 -1.65
C ALA A 699 -24.75 34.45 -1.24
N ILE A 700 -23.74 34.52 -2.11
CA ILE A 700 -22.36 34.12 -1.81
C ILE A 700 -21.80 34.93 -0.63
N ALA A 701 -22.00 36.25 -0.63
CA ALA A 701 -21.55 37.14 0.43
C ALA A 701 -22.25 36.87 1.77
N ASN A 702 -23.56 36.65 1.76
CA ASN A 702 -24.34 36.28 2.96
C ASN A 702 -23.83 34.97 3.59
N CYS A 703 -23.34 34.03 2.78
CA CYS A 703 -22.74 32.79 3.26
C CYS A 703 -21.25 32.92 3.68
N GLY A 704 -20.60 34.07 3.40
CA GLY A 704 -19.20 34.31 3.75
C GLY A 704 -18.17 33.64 2.82
N TYR A 705 -18.53 33.37 1.56
CA TYR A 705 -17.68 32.63 0.60
C TYR A 705 -17.21 33.45 -0.61
N THR A 706 -17.21 34.80 -0.52
CA THR A 706 -16.85 35.70 -1.63
C THR A 706 -15.51 35.37 -2.28
N ASP A 707 -14.46 35.10 -1.48
CA ASP A 707 -13.11 34.85 -2.00
C ASP A 707 -12.91 33.40 -2.49
N GLN A 708 -13.90 32.52 -2.28
CA GLN A 708 -13.83 31.09 -2.61
C GLN A 708 -14.64 30.72 -3.85
N CYS A 709 -15.57 31.59 -4.26
CA CYS A 709 -16.48 31.36 -5.38
C CYS A 709 -16.14 32.24 -6.58
N ALA A 710 -16.37 31.71 -7.77
CA ALA A 710 -16.41 32.42 -9.03
C ALA A 710 -17.67 32.03 -9.80
N PHE A 711 -17.94 32.72 -10.90
CA PHE A 711 -19.08 32.48 -11.76
C PHE A 711 -18.68 31.65 -12.99
N ALA A 712 -19.66 30.96 -13.55
CA ALA A 712 -19.63 30.57 -14.95
C ALA A 712 -21.00 30.85 -15.55
N LEU A 713 -21.06 31.00 -16.86
CA LEU A 713 -22.28 31.37 -17.57
C LEU A 713 -22.45 30.46 -18.77
N ASP A 714 -23.64 29.93 -18.97
CA ASP A 714 -24.06 29.28 -20.20
C ASP A 714 -25.11 30.18 -20.85
N CYS A 715 -24.72 30.85 -21.92
CA CYS A 715 -25.57 31.80 -22.60
C CYS A 715 -26.57 31.08 -23.54
N ALA A 716 -26.19 29.94 -24.12
CA ALA A 716 -26.95 29.22 -25.17
C ALA A 716 -27.60 30.17 -26.20
N SER A 717 -26.82 31.14 -26.70
CA SER A 717 -27.38 32.33 -27.38
C SER A 717 -28.09 32.02 -28.69
N SER A 718 -27.87 30.84 -29.28
CA SER A 718 -28.64 30.30 -30.40
C SER A 718 -30.16 30.32 -30.13
N GLU A 719 -30.61 30.04 -28.89
CA GLU A 719 -32.04 30.06 -28.52
C GLU A 719 -32.63 31.48 -28.50
N MET A 720 -31.78 32.50 -28.38
CA MET A 720 -32.14 33.91 -28.35
C MET A 720 -31.77 34.66 -29.61
N TYR A 721 -31.18 33.98 -30.59
CA TYR A 721 -30.83 34.55 -31.88
C TYR A 721 -32.02 34.52 -32.83
N GLU A 722 -32.38 35.68 -33.38
CA GLU A 722 -33.40 35.81 -34.40
C GLU A 722 -32.75 36.26 -35.71
N ALA A 723 -32.78 35.40 -36.74
CA ALA A 723 -32.21 35.69 -38.04
C ALA A 723 -32.71 37.02 -38.61
N GLY A 724 -31.78 37.92 -38.93
CA GLY A 724 -32.05 39.27 -39.43
C GLY A 724 -32.38 40.34 -38.35
N LYS A 725 -32.56 39.95 -37.08
CA LYS A 725 -32.73 40.90 -35.96
C LYS A 725 -31.55 40.91 -34.99
N GLY A 726 -30.84 39.79 -34.82
CA GLY A 726 -29.73 39.66 -33.88
C GLY A 726 -30.12 38.93 -32.59
N TYR A 727 -29.33 39.11 -31.54
CA TYR A 727 -29.47 38.43 -30.25
C TYR A 727 -30.41 39.19 -29.32
N TYR A 728 -31.45 38.53 -28.82
CA TYR A 728 -32.31 39.13 -27.81
C TYR A 728 -31.57 39.23 -26.46
N LEU A 729 -31.58 40.43 -25.84
CA LEU A 729 -31.10 40.69 -24.49
C LEU A 729 -31.92 41.80 -23.83
N ASN A 730 -32.57 41.51 -22.70
CA ASN A 730 -33.25 42.50 -21.83
C ASN A 730 -34.16 43.47 -22.62
N GLY A 731 -35.10 42.90 -23.39
CA GLY A 731 -36.08 43.65 -24.19
C GLY A 731 -35.56 44.26 -25.50
N ARG A 732 -34.30 44.03 -25.90
CA ARG A 732 -33.70 44.58 -27.13
C ARG A 732 -33.04 43.49 -27.96
N HIS A 733 -32.80 43.76 -29.24
CA HIS A 733 -31.96 42.92 -30.10
C HIS A 733 -30.61 43.59 -30.30
N LEU A 734 -29.54 42.82 -30.12
CA LEU A 734 -28.14 43.23 -30.20
C LEU A 734 -27.45 42.55 -31.39
N THR A 735 -26.48 43.25 -31.97
CA THR A 735 -25.50 42.63 -32.88
C THR A 735 -24.50 41.77 -32.10
N SER A 736 -23.78 40.86 -32.78
CA SER A 736 -22.72 40.06 -32.15
C SER A 736 -21.69 40.94 -31.42
N GLY A 737 -21.31 42.07 -32.03
CA GLY A 737 -20.37 43.02 -31.43
C GLY A 737 -20.88 43.67 -30.15
N GLU A 738 -22.16 44.01 -30.09
CA GLU A 738 -22.78 44.58 -28.89
C GLU A 738 -22.92 43.54 -27.78
N LEU A 739 -23.26 42.29 -28.10
CA LEU A 739 -23.34 41.21 -27.12
C LEU A 739 -21.96 40.86 -26.54
N ILE A 740 -20.91 40.82 -27.39
CA ILE A 740 -19.52 40.65 -26.97
C ILE A 740 -19.09 41.79 -26.02
N ALA A 741 -19.41 43.04 -26.38
CA ALA A 741 -19.08 44.20 -25.54
C ALA A 741 -19.83 44.15 -24.19
N TYR A 742 -21.09 43.71 -24.18
CA TYR A 742 -21.86 43.54 -22.96
C TYR A 742 -21.26 42.44 -22.06
N ALA A 743 -20.98 41.26 -22.61
CA ALA A 743 -20.35 40.16 -21.87
C ALA A 743 -18.95 40.55 -21.33
N LYS A 744 -18.15 41.27 -22.13
CA LYS A 744 -16.88 41.85 -21.67
C LYS A 744 -17.09 42.74 -20.44
N GLY A 745 -18.06 43.63 -20.47
CA GLY A 745 -18.41 44.47 -19.32
C GLY A 745 -18.79 43.66 -18.07
N LEU A 746 -19.49 42.53 -18.24
CA LEU A 746 -19.76 41.62 -17.12
C LEU A 746 -18.46 41.02 -16.56
N THR A 747 -17.51 40.62 -17.39
CA THR A 747 -16.21 40.07 -16.93
C THR A 747 -15.30 41.10 -16.22
N GLU A 748 -15.58 42.39 -16.40
CA GLU A 748 -14.90 43.46 -15.66
C GLU A 748 -15.49 43.66 -14.25
N LYS A 749 -16.76 43.29 -14.05
CA LYS A 749 -17.48 43.41 -12.77
C LYS A 749 -17.48 42.15 -11.93
N TYR A 750 -17.54 40.98 -12.58
CA TYR A 750 -17.63 39.68 -11.92
C TYR A 750 -16.50 38.76 -12.35
N HIS A 751 -16.10 37.88 -11.44
CA HIS A 751 -15.07 36.88 -11.67
C HIS A 751 -15.66 35.64 -12.36
N PHE A 752 -15.44 35.50 -13.66
CA PHE A 752 -15.86 34.31 -14.42
C PHE A 752 -14.70 33.35 -14.66
N VAL A 753 -14.91 32.06 -14.38
CA VAL A 753 -14.00 31.01 -14.83
C VAL A 753 -14.16 30.78 -16.33
N PHE A 754 -15.41 30.67 -16.79
CA PHE A 754 -15.72 30.52 -18.20
C PHE A 754 -17.08 31.13 -18.59
N ILE A 755 -17.22 31.44 -19.88
CA ILE A 755 -18.49 31.73 -20.55
C ILE A 755 -18.66 30.72 -21.69
N GLU A 756 -19.78 30.01 -21.66
CA GLU A 756 -20.21 28.99 -22.61
C GLU A 756 -21.23 29.59 -23.58
N ASP A 757 -21.04 29.33 -24.88
CA ASP A 757 -21.95 29.69 -25.98
C ASP A 757 -22.54 31.11 -25.98
N LEU A 758 -21.64 32.09 -25.92
CA LEU A 758 -21.97 33.51 -25.99
C LEU A 758 -22.68 33.92 -27.29
N LEU A 759 -22.55 33.15 -28.37
CA LEU A 759 -23.08 33.50 -29.68
C LEU A 759 -23.83 32.31 -30.30
N ASP A 760 -24.40 32.53 -31.48
CA ASP A 760 -25.11 31.51 -32.25
C ASP A 760 -24.12 30.44 -32.76
N GLU A 761 -24.56 29.18 -32.82
CA GLU A 761 -23.75 28.02 -33.25
C GLU A 761 -23.13 28.12 -34.66
N ASN A 762 -23.52 29.13 -35.46
CA ASN A 762 -22.96 29.43 -36.78
C ASN A 762 -22.19 30.76 -36.85
N ASP A 763 -22.07 31.56 -35.78
CA ASP A 763 -21.38 32.86 -35.79
C ASP A 763 -19.86 32.73 -35.58
N TRP A 764 -19.18 32.06 -36.51
CA TRP A 764 -17.73 31.79 -36.44
C TRP A 764 -16.87 33.06 -36.32
N GLU A 765 -17.21 34.11 -37.08
CA GLU A 765 -16.50 35.40 -37.02
C GLU A 765 -16.72 36.09 -35.66
N GLY A 766 -17.93 36.00 -35.12
CA GLY A 766 -18.25 36.49 -33.80
C GLY A 766 -17.46 35.76 -32.70
N TYR A 767 -17.32 34.44 -32.75
CA TYR A 767 -16.53 33.70 -31.76
C TYR A 767 -15.03 34.05 -31.83
N GLU A 768 -14.43 34.19 -33.02
CA GLU A 768 -13.04 34.68 -33.15
C GLU A 768 -12.91 36.09 -32.52
N LYS A 769 -13.87 36.97 -32.77
CA LYS A 769 -13.90 38.30 -32.16
C LYS A 769 -14.05 38.23 -30.64
N ALA A 770 -14.93 37.38 -30.12
CA ALA A 770 -15.19 37.20 -28.70
C ALA A 770 -13.93 36.70 -27.97
N HIS A 771 -13.27 35.67 -28.50
CA HIS A 771 -12.02 35.12 -27.98
C HIS A 771 -10.90 36.16 -27.93
N ARG A 772 -10.81 37.02 -28.96
CA ARG A 772 -9.84 38.11 -29.01
C ARG A 772 -10.14 39.25 -28.03
N GLU A 773 -11.42 39.60 -27.81
CA GLU A 773 -11.81 40.80 -27.05
C GLU A 773 -12.07 40.55 -25.55
N ILE A 774 -12.47 39.33 -25.18
CA ILE A 774 -12.83 38.94 -23.82
C ILE A 774 -11.69 38.10 -23.21
N THR A 775 -10.75 38.76 -22.53
CA THR A 775 -9.52 38.13 -22.04
C THR A 775 -9.53 37.79 -20.54
N ARG A 776 -10.58 38.17 -19.79
CA ARG A 776 -10.69 37.96 -18.33
C ARG A 776 -11.40 36.65 -17.93
N THR A 777 -11.72 35.79 -18.90
CA THR A 777 -12.38 34.50 -18.70
C THR A 777 -12.01 33.53 -19.83
N LEU A 778 -12.38 32.25 -19.70
CA LEU A 778 -12.28 31.26 -20.76
C LEU A 778 -13.54 31.30 -21.66
N ILE A 779 -13.35 31.23 -22.98
CA ILE A 779 -14.46 31.06 -23.94
C ILE A 779 -14.61 29.60 -24.28
N ILE A 780 -15.76 29.02 -23.92
CA ILE A 780 -16.05 27.60 -24.05
C ILE A 780 -17.18 27.40 -25.07
N ALA A 781 -17.03 26.41 -25.95
CA ALA A 781 -18.07 26.04 -26.90
C ALA A 781 -18.85 24.80 -26.47
N ASP A 782 -20.16 24.81 -26.67
CA ASP A 782 -21.03 23.63 -26.57
C ASP A 782 -21.67 23.37 -27.94
N ASP A 783 -22.74 24.07 -28.31
CA ASP A 783 -23.44 23.99 -29.61
C ASP A 783 -22.53 24.31 -30.80
N LEU A 784 -21.57 25.24 -30.65
CA LEU A 784 -20.61 25.53 -31.72
C LEU A 784 -19.79 24.30 -32.10
N THR A 785 -19.52 23.37 -31.17
CA THR A 785 -18.66 22.20 -31.44
C THR A 785 -19.39 20.86 -31.40
N VAL A 786 -20.49 20.74 -30.64
CA VAL A 786 -21.26 19.52 -30.36
C VAL A 786 -20.39 18.30 -30.04
N SER A 787 -19.28 18.53 -29.31
CA SER A 787 -18.23 17.52 -29.06
C SER A 787 -17.61 16.88 -30.32
N ASN A 788 -17.90 17.41 -31.52
CA ASN A 788 -17.46 16.85 -32.80
C ASN A 788 -16.04 17.31 -33.11
N LYS A 789 -15.13 16.34 -33.27
CA LYS A 789 -13.71 16.59 -33.54
C LYS A 789 -13.46 17.52 -34.73
N ALA A 790 -14.18 17.39 -35.84
CA ALA A 790 -13.95 18.24 -37.01
C ALA A 790 -14.32 19.71 -36.74
N ARG A 791 -15.37 19.95 -35.95
CA ARG A 791 -15.75 21.31 -35.53
C ARG A 791 -14.79 21.88 -34.50
N ILE A 792 -14.29 21.05 -33.58
CA ILE A 792 -13.25 21.43 -32.61
C ILE A 792 -11.95 21.81 -33.33
N VAL A 793 -11.54 21.03 -34.35
CA VAL A 793 -10.39 21.36 -35.20
C VAL A 793 -10.57 22.73 -35.84
N LYS A 794 -11.74 22.97 -36.46
CA LYS A 794 -12.04 24.27 -37.07
C LYS A 794 -11.97 25.41 -36.05
N ALA A 795 -12.59 25.25 -34.87
CA ALA A 795 -12.62 26.27 -33.82
C ALA A 795 -11.23 26.56 -33.22
N HIS A 796 -10.38 25.53 -33.14
CA HIS A 796 -8.98 25.67 -32.76
C HIS A 796 -8.19 26.48 -33.80
N GLU A 797 -8.26 26.07 -35.07
CA GLU A 797 -7.53 26.71 -36.17
C GLU A 797 -7.96 28.17 -36.39
N SER A 798 -9.25 28.48 -36.17
CA SER A 798 -9.77 29.84 -36.23
C SER A 798 -9.61 30.65 -34.94
N HIS A 799 -8.94 30.11 -33.91
CA HIS A 799 -8.70 30.79 -32.63
C HIS A 799 -10.00 31.34 -32.02
N SER A 800 -11.03 30.49 -31.96
CA SER A 800 -12.38 30.90 -31.57
C SER A 800 -12.75 30.52 -30.14
N ILE A 801 -12.00 29.63 -29.50
CA ILE A 801 -12.33 29.03 -28.20
C ILE A 801 -11.07 28.70 -27.38
N ASP A 802 -11.22 28.64 -26.06
CA ASP A 802 -10.23 28.09 -25.13
C ASP A 802 -10.51 26.61 -24.77
N GLY A 803 -11.70 26.12 -25.10
CA GLY A 803 -12.11 24.76 -24.82
C GLY A 803 -13.56 24.49 -25.22
N PHE A 804 -14.04 23.30 -24.89
CA PHE A 804 -15.38 22.87 -25.24
C PHE A 804 -16.04 22.01 -24.16
N ILE A 805 -17.36 21.92 -24.22
CA ILE A 805 -18.17 21.02 -23.40
C ILE A 805 -18.16 19.62 -24.01
N LEU A 806 -17.61 18.66 -23.28
CA LEU A 806 -17.55 17.26 -23.65
C LEU A 806 -18.82 16.53 -23.20
N LYS A 807 -19.71 16.28 -24.15
CA LYS A 807 -20.94 15.48 -24.02
C LYS A 807 -20.84 14.29 -24.98
N PRO A 808 -20.37 13.12 -24.52
CA PRO A 808 -20.16 11.95 -25.36
C PRO A 808 -21.38 11.51 -26.17
N ASN A 809 -22.59 11.74 -25.66
CA ASN A 809 -23.83 11.41 -26.36
C ASN A 809 -24.10 12.29 -27.59
N GLN A 810 -23.50 13.49 -27.71
CA GLN A 810 -23.61 14.35 -28.89
C GLN A 810 -22.87 13.79 -30.10
N VAL A 811 -21.78 13.04 -29.89
CA VAL A 811 -21.06 12.34 -30.97
C VAL A 811 -21.54 10.90 -31.14
N GLY A 812 -21.98 10.25 -30.06
CA GLY A 812 -22.68 8.96 -30.11
C GLY A 812 -21.83 7.74 -29.76
N THR A 813 -20.52 7.87 -29.54
CA THR A 813 -19.66 6.78 -29.03
C THR A 813 -18.60 7.29 -28.05
N ILE A 814 -18.10 6.39 -27.18
CA ILE A 814 -16.96 6.69 -26.30
C ILE A 814 -15.69 6.95 -27.11
N THR A 815 -15.43 6.19 -28.18
CA THR A 815 -14.24 6.39 -29.03
C THR A 815 -14.22 7.80 -29.63
N GLU A 816 -15.30 8.27 -30.25
CA GLU A 816 -15.36 9.62 -30.83
C GLU A 816 -15.17 10.72 -29.76
N ALA A 817 -15.74 10.53 -28.57
CA ALA A 817 -15.59 11.47 -27.45
C ALA A 817 -14.15 11.54 -26.92
N MET A 818 -13.50 10.38 -26.79
CA MET A 818 -12.10 10.27 -26.36
C MET A 818 -11.13 10.85 -27.40
N GLU A 819 -11.44 10.71 -28.68
CA GLU A 819 -10.67 11.35 -29.75
C GLU A 819 -10.79 12.88 -29.74
N ALA A 820 -11.99 13.41 -29.48
CA ALA A 820 -12.21 14.84 -29.32
C ALA A 820 -11.44 15.39 -28.11
N HIS A 821 -11.49 14.69 -26.97
CA HIS A 821 -10.71 15.02 -25.77
C HIS A 821 -9.20 15.02 -26.04
N ARG A 822 -8.68 13.96 -26.68
CA ARG A 822 -7.25 13.84 -26.98
C ARG A 822 -6.77 14.97 -27.89
N TYR A 823 -7.54 15.29 -28.93
CA TYR A 823 -7.23 16.42 -29.80
C TYR A 823 -7.15 17.73 -29.01
N ALA A 824 -8.12 18.00 -28.13
CA ALA A 824 -8.11 19.20 -27.31
C ALA A 824 -6.89 19.25 -26.37
N GLN A 825 -6.58 18.14 -25.68
CA GLN A 825 -5.42 18.04 -24.81
C GLN A 825 -4.10 18.30 -25.56
N ASP A 826 -3.92 17.68 -26.73
CA ASP A 826 -2.71 17.83 -27.57
C ASP A 826 -2.51 19.28 -28.06
N HIS A 827 -3.57 20.09 -28.08
CA HIS A 827 -3.57 21.47 -28.57
C HIS A 827 -3.83 22.51 -27.46
N GLY A 828 -3.79 22.10 -26.19
CA GLY A 828 -3.93 23.00 -25.04
C GLY A 828 -5.34 23.58 -24.85
N LEU A 829 -6.37 22.95 -25.44
CA LEU A 829 -7.77 23.30 -25.22
C LEU A 829 -8.35 22.55 -24.01
N PHE A 830 -9.24 23.19 -23.26
CA PHE A 830 -9.99 22.52 -22.21
C PHE A 830 -11.09 21.62 -22.77
N SER A 831 -11.30 20.48 -22.13
CA SER A 831 -12.49 19.66 -22.30
C SER A 831 -13.23 19.58 -20.96
N ILE A 832 -14.47 20.04 -20.92
CA ILE A 832 -15.25 20.13 -19.68
C ILE A 832 -16.40 19.13 -19.80
N THR A 833 -16.38 18.06 -19.02
CA THR A 833 -17.48 17.10 -19.04
C THR A 833 -18.78 17.73 -18.55
N SER A 834 -19.90 17.34 -19.16
CA SER A 834 -21.22 17.87 -18.81
C SER A 834 -22.30 16.82 -18.99
N GLY A 835 -23.23 16.76 -18.03
CA GLY A 835 -24.44 15.97 -18.18
C GLY A 835 -25.48 16.66 -19.06
N ARG A 836 -26.41 15.92 -19.64
CA ARG A 836 -27.58 16.52 -20.32
C ARG A 836 -28.67 16.91 -19.34
N SER A 837 -29.61 17.76 -19.78
CA SER A 837 -30.74 18.21 -18.96
C SER A 837 -31.70 17.07 -18.58
N GLY A 838 -31.90 16.07 -19.44
CA GLY A 838 -32.47 14.77 -19.07
C GLY A 838 -31.37 13.76 -18.76
N GLY A 839 -30.77 13.94 -17.58
CA GLY A 839 -29.67 13.10 -17.12
C GLY A 839 -30.11 11.72 -16.66
N VAL A 840 -29.12 10.84 -16.51
CA VAL A 840 -29.26 9.47 -15.99
C VAL A 840 -28.49 9.32 -14.69
N VAL A 841 -28.91 8.40 -13.82
CA VAL A 841 -28.12 7.99 -12.65
C VAL A 841 -26.93 7.14 -13.13
N GLY A 842 -25.74 7.37 -12.57
CA GLY A 842 -24.53 6.68 -13.03
C GLY A 842 -24.14 7.07 -14.47
N ASP A 843 -24.18 8.35 -14.80
CA ASP A 843 -23.74 8.89 -16.10
C ASP A 843 -22.20 8.79 -16.27
N VAL A 844 -21.74 8.29 -17.41
CA VAL A 844 -20.31 8.03 -17.71
C VAL A 844 -19.44 9.29 -17.68
N VAL A 845 -20.04 10.47 -17.83
CA VAL A 845 -19.31 11.75 -17.82
C VAL A 845 -18.53 11.98 -16.52
N MET A 846 -18.99 11.39 -15.40
CA MET A 846 -18.27 11.45 -14.13
C MET A 846 -17.02 10.57 -14.14
N ASP A 847 -17.16 9.35 -14.68
CA ASP A 847 -16.05 8.42 -14.86
C ASP A 847 -14.98 9.05 -15.77
N LEU A 848 -15.40 9.70 -16.86
CA LEU A 848 -14.50 10.43 -17.75
C LEU A 848 -13.84 11.62 -17.06
N ALA A 849 -14.59 12.41 -16.29
CA ALA A 849 -14.03 13.58 -15.60
C ALA A 849 -12.89 13.20 -14.64
N VAL A 850 -13.13 12.16 -13.83
CA VAL A 850 -12.15 11.65 -12.88
C VAL A 850 -11.02 10.91 -13.59
N GLY A 851 -11.36 9.96 -14.47
CA GLY A 851 -10.37 9.12 -15.14
C GLY A 851 -9.42 9.90 -16.04
N LEU A 852 -9.92 10.92 -16.75
CA LEU A 852 -9.11 11.81 -17.60
C LEU A 852 -8.44 12.94 -16.81
N GLN A 853 -8.64 13.02 -15.49
CA GLN A 853 -8.11 14.07 -14.62
C GLN A 853 -8.48 15.48 -15.12
N ILE A 854 -9.73 15.64 -15.56
CA ILE A 854 -10.27 16.94 -15.99
C ILE A 854 -10.39 17.85 -14.77
N PRO A 855 -9.94 19.12 -14.84
CA PRO A 855 -9.85 19.99 -13.66
C PRO A 855 -11.20 20.51 -13.14
N PHE A 856 -12.22 20.63 -13.99
CA PHE A 856 -13.55 21.09 -13.59
C PHE A 856 -14.67 20.51 -14.47
N ILE A 857 -15.88 20.40 -13.91
CA ILE A 857 -17.02 19.70 -14.52
C ILE A 857 -18.31 20.51 -14.39
N LYS A 858 -19.17 20.46 -15.44
CA LYS A 858 -20.53 21.03 -15.39
C LYS A 858 -21.50 20.04 -14.75
N ASN A 859 -21.69 20.19 -13.44
CA ASN A 859 -22.45 19.25 -12.63
C ASN A 859 -23.95 19.55 -12.63
N GLY A 860 -24.34 20.82 -12.53
CA GLY A 860 -25.74 21.25 -12.35
C GLY A 860 -26.13 21.43 -10.87
N CYS A 861 -27.39 21.80 -10.62
CA CYS A 861 -27.90 22.17 -9.29
C CYS A 861 -27.85 21.01 -8.27
N PRO A 862 -27.51 21.25 -6.97
CA PRO A 862 -27.49 20.21 -5.94
C PRO A 862 -28.91 19.88 -5.43
N ARG A 863 -29.81 19.43 -6.32
CA ARG A 863 -31.25 19.25 -6.00
C ARG A 863 -31.86 17.95 -6.50
N SER A 864 -31.58 17.54 -7.74
CA SER A 864 -32.18 16.35 -8.34
C SER A 864 -31.32 15.10 -8.10
N GLY A 865 -31.97 13.93 -8.06
CA GLY A 865 -31.31 12.67 -7.69
C GLY A 865 -30.11 12.32 -8.57
N GLU A 866 -30.17 12.59 -9.87
CA GLU A 866 -29.06 12.32 -10.79
C GLU A 866 -27.89 13.29 -10.58
N ARG A 867 -28.16 14.54 -10.14
CA ARG A 867 -27.10 15.52 -9.83
C ARG A 867 -26.46 15.24 -8.48
N ILE A 868 -27.26 14.83 -7.51
CA ILE A 868 -26.78 14.41 -6.19
C ILE A 868 -25.90 13.17 -6.31
N ASP A 869 -26.26 12.19 -7.16
CA ASP A 869 -25.43 11.01 -7.42
C ASP A 869 -24.03 11.38 -7.91
N LYS A 870 -23.92 12.39 -8.80
CA LYS A 870 -22.63 12.91 -9.30
C LYS A 870 -21.78 13.55 -8.20
N LEU A 871 -22.38 14.35 -7.32
CA LEU A 871 -21.67 14.95 -6.19
C LEU A 871 -21.18 13.89 -5.20
N ASN A 872 -22.06 12.94 -4.87
CA ASN A 872 -21.72 11.82 -4.01
C ASN A 872 -20.67 10.90 -4.63
N PHE A 873 -20.64 10.78 -5.96
CA PHE A 873 -19.59 10.08 -6.68
C PHE A 873 -18.22 10.75 -6.47
N LEU A 874 -18.11 12.07 -6.62
CA LEU A 874 -16.84 12.78 -6.41
C LEU A 874 -16.33 12.66 -4.97
N MET A 875 -17.22 12.79 -3.98
CA MET A 875 -16.85 12.60 -2.57
C MET A 875 -16.40 11.16 -2.29
N ARG A 876 -17.09 10.15 -2.85
CA ARG A 876 -16.68 8.74 -2.72
C ARG A 876 -15.30 8.48 -3.33
N VAL A 877 -15.03 9.01 -4.51
CA VAL A 877 -13.71 8.85 -5.17
C VAL A 877 -12.61 9.44 -4.31
N LYS A 878 -12.79 10.66 -3.78
CA LYS A 878 -11.81 11.29 -2.89
C LYS A 878 -11.57 10.50 -1.61
N ASP A 879 -12.61 9.93 -1.02
CA ASP A 879 -12.51 9.11 0.20
C ASP A 879 -11.76 7.79 -0.02
N THR A 880 -11.99 7.11 -1.15
CA THR A 880 -11.38 5.81 -1.43
C THR A 880 -9.95 5.86 -1.96
N HIS A 881 -9.46 7.04 -2.38
CA HIS A 881 -8.13 7.22 -2.97
C HIS A 881 -7.20 8.05 -2.07
N SER A 882 -6.31 7.37 -1.34
CA SER A 882 -5.34 8.04 -0.46
C SER A 882 -4.44 8.99 -1.26
N GLY A 883 -4.38 10.27 -0.86
CA GLY A 883 -3.62 11.32 -1.55
C GLY A 883 -4.40 12.02 -2.69
N CYS A 884 -5.61 11.57 -3.01
CA CYS A 884 -6.50 12.28 -3.92
C CYS A 884 -6.98 13.60 -3.31
N HIS A 885 -6.98 14.67 -4.10
CA HIS A 885 -7.41 16.00 -3.70
C HIS A 885 -8.29 16.65 -4.76
N MET A 886 -9.02 17.72 -4.42
CA MET A 886 -9.73 18.49 -5.43
C MET A 886 -8.73 19.17 -6.37
N ALA A 887 -9.01 19.20 -7.67
CA ALA A 887 -8.18 19.90 -8.64
C ALA A 887 -8.05 21.39 -8.28
N SER A 888 -6.91 22.00 -8.63
CA SER A 888 -6.71 23.45 -8.56
C SER A 888 -6.67 24.04 -9.97
N ILE A 889 -7.35 25.18 -10.13
CA ILE A 889 -7.40 25.93 -11.40
C ILE A 889 -6.80 27.31 -11.29
N ASP A 890 -6.10 27.64 -10.19
CA ASP A 890 -5.56 29.00 -9.98
C ASP A 890 -4.64 29.46 -11.12
N GLN A 891 -3.93 28.53 -11.77
CA GLN A 891 -3.08 28.82 -12.92
C GLN A 891 -3.84 29.13 -14.23
N PHE A 892 -5.14 28.83 -14.28
CA PHE A 892 -5.98 29.00 -15.48
C PHE A 892 -7.00 30.14 -15.36
N VAL A 893 -7.23 30.64 -14.14
CA VAL A 893 -8.10 31.78 -13.87
C VAL A 893 -7.48 33.07 -14.44
N ARG A 894 -8.30 33.92 -15.09
CA ARG A 894 -7.84 35.11 -15.85
C ARG A 894 -8.25 36.47 -15.26
N PHE A 895 -8.77 36.53 -14.04
CA PHE A 895 -9.32 37.76 -13.43
C PHE A 895 -8.47 38.37 -12.32
#